data_AF-A0A9X2FBQ6-F1
#
_entry.id   AF-A0A9X2FBQ6-F1
#
_cell.length_a   1.000
_cell.length_b   1.000
_cell.length_c   1.000
_cell.angle_alpha   90.00
_cell.angle_beta   90.00
_cell.angle_gamma   90.00
#
_symmetry.space_group_name_H-M   'P 1'
#
loop_
_entity.id
_entity.type
_entity.pdbx_description
1 polymer ?
#
loop_
_entity_poly.entity_id
_entity_poly.type
_entity_poly.pdbx_seq_one_letter_code
_entity_poly.pdbx_strand_id
1 'polypeptide(L)'
;MKAAETLRHRSAQKLSIEQLEPRQVLSGNPVAACPVTSEPDDAASGVDTPAEVAAAEVPASTGDLAALVSVSDAQAYRNQLLAGVSQIAIVGAPGQIAVFDPPGAAAGEGAFGVIHDGDYRPIVAASVWGSGRIVAFGHNGYTNFNSVGNSLDTGQFYLNSIEWITGIADTSAAIVTPSSGTRDWLVSQGFDNVSVHSDWENYLAGADLLVAELGPNVSAAKQAAVSNYVQSGGGLITGGTGWGYESLGYDLVTLDGNQVLREAGLGWANGFRNGTTNATRRSTELANASQALEFTQQLWSGGSGTTAQQEEAGEALQTVLDILPADHPLAVAISEAFSGRADSISATPFTPVSNSLDKAVLTWESNLLQATPVEEVAAHHTAETIYGTIPDDAPRVSDTVSIDTSSTRWHATGLYAAPGEIVTITVPSSLVGRGFRIRINAHTDNISQRDSWERMPVVHRSFDIDQTTIQVASAFGGSIFIDLGGNAYSPPPNLGDVDINIDGAIRQPYFVLGEHTDQEWIDTFRDYPAPYAVFVSDNLIIVQRSSESATLAEPTALMAWWNEVVALQDELAARLEPRTGPELINVDIQNSAGAAHSGFPIQAYDRYWGNLADWNSLPVDGSWGDFHELGHNHQRGWWTFDGDGEVTVNVFSNYTLENQSPDSSNSWAYSADPLETMQRAIADVAQGGTYSNKSSRWSFWFQLADGFGFETYRNVFASYEADNANNPSALPSSNAEEKDQWLVRWSNEVGYDMTEFMVDTWGLTVSQSAINSVAALPDWMPLATSLGDFQIDLGELQVIDAAASGLGMDGVATFAGITSQPQHGTLTDSGNGTYTYEPNIISGLDSFTVSYQSSAGNTQEFVIEVTVGTGFLPGDVNLDGGLDSNDVALFLQGWRSDTTGLTEAEQYMHGDLNLDGTTNFSDWYLLREAWNAQGGVALSFSALASAVQGDFNNDGNVDQADYSLWKDSFGKTSDPSSGGSFLAADGNLDGTVDLADYTVWRNHLGQSFSPAAEAQVSSEVVAAVTEPADTSTESTTAPIMGSSSDASDERLGRSWFSSTGNPVSRAPNLGRTYVTANSSFPTATTEHSLLDTLRVSTQLSAEDAFAPANFSSDASLRTRNEEITLEAARDLAFDQYPMQRSWGLRAAGARTMRITVA
;
A
#
# COMPACT_ATOMS: atom_id res chain seq x y z
N MET A 1 27.26 25.28 2.42
CA MET A 1 28.19 26.45 2.46
C MET A 1 27.74 27.68 1.64
N LYS A 2 27.86 27.75 0.29
CA LYS A 2 27.68 29.02 -0.46
C LYS A 2 26.35 29.74 -0.22
N ALA A 3 25.22 29.05 -0.16
CA ALA A 3 23.92 29.67 0.15
C ALA A 3 23.89 30.40 1.53
N ALA A 4 24.69 29.95 2.51
CA ALA A 4 24.86 30.66 3.78
C ALA A 4 25.73 31.93 3.62
N GLU A 5 26.70 31.94 2.69
CA GLU A 5 27.39 33.17 2.29
C GLU A 5 26.47 34.14 1.53
N THR A 6 25.52 33.63 0.74
CA THR A 6 24.46 34.44 0.11
C THR A 6 23.54 35.08 1.15
N LEU A 7 23.10 34.35 2.18
CA LEU A 7 22.35 34.91 3.31
C LEU A 7 23.16 36.01 4.02
N ARG A 8 24.45 35.76 4.32
CA ARG A 8 25.37 36.77 4.88
C ARG A 8 25.49 38.00 3.97
N HIS A 9 25.58 37.83 2.65
CA HIS A 9 25.66 38.94 1.70
C HIS A 9 24.35 39.72 1.54
N ARG A 10 23.18 39.08 1.52
CA ARG A 10 21.89 39.78 1.46
C ARG A 10 21.64 40.62 2.72
N SER A 11 21.96 40.09 3.91
CA SER A 11 21.91 40.83 5.17
C SER A 11 22.90 42.00 5.21
N ALA A 12 24.14 41.80 4.73
CA ALA A 12 25.15 42.86 4.65
C ALA A 12 24.76 43.98 3.66
N GLN A 13 24.09 43.67 2.55
CA GLN A 13 23.61 44.68 1.61
C GLN A 13 22.43 45.49 2.18
N LYS A 14 21.46 44.84 2.84
CA LYS A 14 20.31 45.51 3.50
C LYS A 14 20.79 46.59 4.49
N LEU A 15 21.75 46.24 5.35
CA LEU A 15 22.35 47.13 6.35
C LEU A 15 23.12 48.34 5.77
N SER A 16 23.44 48.34 4.47
CA SER A 16 24.15 49.44 3.81
C SER A 16 23.25 50.50 3.15
N ILE A 17 21.93 50.28 3.11
CA ILE A 17 21.00 51.09 2.31
C ILE A 17 20.14 52.06 3.17
N GLU A 18 19.87 51.75 4.44
CA GLU A 18 18.99 52.57 5.31
C GLU A 18 19.70 53.67 6.14
N GLN A 19 20.80 54.25 5.63
CA GLN A 19 21.42 55.45 6.23
C GLN A 19 21.72 56.58 5.24
N LEU A 20 20.68 57.10 4.57
CA LEU A 20 20.74 58.39 3.86
C LEU A 20 19.51 59.27 4.13
N GLU A 21 19.68 60.24 5.04
CA GLU A 21 18.74 61.34 5.30
C GLU A 21 18.50 62.23 4.06
N PRO A 22 17.29 62.80 3.89
CA PRO A 22 16.88 63.42 2.63
C PRO A 22 17.39 64.85 2.44
N ARG A 23 17.86 65.19 1.23
CA ARG A 23 18.05 66.59 0.80
C ARG A 23 17.53 66.92 -0.59
N GLN A 24 17.12 68.18 -0.71
CA GLN A 24 16.24 68.71 -1.75
C GLN A 24 16.86 68.75 -3.15
N VAL A 25 15.99 68.62 -4.16
CA VAL A 25 16.29 68.89 -5.57
C VAL A 25 16.54 70.38 -5.80
N LEU A 26 17.74 70.74 -6.24
CA LEU A 26 18.00 71.89 -7.11
C LEU A 26 19.10 71.54 -8.12
N SER A 27 19.05 72.17 -9.30
CA SER A 27 19.82 71.78 -10.49
C SER A 27 20.95 72.76 -10.83
N GLY A 28 21.99 72.28 -11.53
CA GLY A 28 22.79 73.14 -12.43
C GLY A 28 24.31 72.94 -12.48
N ASN A 29 24.79 72.21 -13.50
CA ASN A 29 26.10 72.27 -14.18
C ASN A 29 27.45 72.10 -13.41
N PRO A 30 28.45 71.41 -14.02
CA PRO A 30 29.80 71.25 -13.47
C PRO A 30 30.87 72.17 -14.11
N VAL A 31 31.83 72.68 -13.33
CA VAL A 31 33.09 73.30 -13.85
C VAL A 31 34.30 73.07 -12.92
N ALA A 32 35.19 72.15 -13.34
CA ALA A 32 36.67 72.14 -13.35
C ALA A 32 37.57 72.54 -12.12
N ALA A 33 38.80 71.97 -12.17
CA ALA A 33 40.04 72.22 -11.41
C ALA A 33 40.08 71.72 -9.94
N CYS A 34 41.10 70.98 -9.43
CA CYS A 34 42.57 70.92 -9.62
C CYS A 34 43.38 72.04 -8.93
N PRO A 35 44.64 71.84 -8.47
CA PRO A 35 45.41 70.57 -8.34
C PRO A 35 46.23 70.36 -7.01
N VAL A 36 46.66 69.11 -6.79
CA VAL A 36 47.99 68.60 -6.33
C VAL A 36 48.87 69.41 -5.34
N THR A 37 49.31 68.76 -4.25
CA THR A 37 50.70 68.66 -3.69
C THR A 37 50.66 67.85 -2.37
N SER A 38 51.65 67.05 -1.93
CA SER A 38 52.82 66.44 -2.60
C SER A 38 53.45 65.31 -1.76
N GLU A 39 53.96 64.29 -2.46
CA GLU A 39 55.11 63.38 -2.20
C GLU A 39 56.33 63.94 -1.42
N PRO A 40 57.39 63.13 -1.07
CA PRO A 40 57.53 61.66 -0.91
C PRO A 40 58.46 61.23 0.29
N ASP A 41 59.13 60.05 0.19
CA ASP A 41 60.45 59.66 0.77
C ASP A 41 60.57 59.23 2.26
N ASP A 42 61.37 58.23 2.67
CA ASP A 42 62.05 57.10 1.97
C ASP A 42 62.57 56.01 2.96
N ALA A 43 62.99 54.84 2.44
CA ALA A 43 64.05 53.92 2.90
C ALA A 43 64.03 53.16 4.27
N ALA A 44 63.55 51.90 4.20
CA ALA A 44 64.32 50.65 4.42
C ALA A 44 64.83 50.12 5.81
N SER A 45 64.63 48.80 5.97
CA SER A 45 65.43 47.77 6.70
C SER A 45 65.20 47.49 8.20
N GLY A 46 65.27 46.18 8.56
CA GLY A 46 64.85 45.62 9.85
C GLY A 46 63.34 45.26 9.86
N VAL A 47 62.85 44.27 10.61
CA VAL A 47 63.44 43.40 11.66
C VAL A 47 62.86 41.97 11.53
N ASP A 48 63.45 40.99 12.22
CA ASP A 48 62.95 39.62 12.40
C ASP A 48 61.49 39.54 12.96
N THR A 49 60.95 38.32 12.90
CA THR A 49 59.60 37.92 13.34
C THR A 49 59.20 38.40 14.75
N PRO A 50 58.09 39.14 14.90
CA PRO A 50 57.22 39.06 16.08
C PRO A 50 56.38 37.76 15.98
N ALA A 51 56.41 36.85 16.95
CA ALA A 51 55.92 36.98 18.33
C ALA A 51 54.39 36.97 18.42
N GLU A 52 53.86 36.01 19.17
CA GLU A 52 52.42 35.79 19.37
C GLU A 52 51.75 37.01 19.99
N VAL A 53 50.62 37.44 19.42
CA VAL A 53 49.66 38.29 20.11
C VAL A 53 48.47 37.40 20.47
N ALA A 54 48.23 37.26 21.77
CA ALA A 54 47.33 36.28 22.35
C ALA A 54 45.97 36.20 21.64
N ALA A 55 45.63 34.99 21.17
CA ALA A 55 44.23 34.57 21.22
C ALA A 55 43.78 34.64 22.69
N ALA A 56 42.61 35.20 22.95
CA ALA A 56 42.09 35.23 24.30
C ALA A 56 41.79 33.80 24.76
N GLU A 57 42.51 33.32 25.79
CA GLU A 57 42.18 32.07 26.44
C GLU A 57 40.80 32.20 27.09
N VAL A 58 39.77 31.69 26.41
CA VAL A 58 38.50 31.33 27.04
C VAL A 58 38.86 30.28 28.09
N PRO A 59 38.62 30.51 29.39
CA PRO A 59 39.00 29.54 30.41
C PRO A 59 38.25 28.24 30.17
N ALA A 60 38.99 27.14 29.98
CA ALA A 60 38.42 25.80 29.94
C ALA A 60 37.91 25.41 31.34
N SER A 61 36.76 25.97 31.73
CA SER A 61 36.02 25.50 32.90
C SER A 61 35.56 24.09 32.61
N THR A 62 36.08 23.11 33.36
CA THR A 62 35.46 21.80 33.51
C THR A 62 34.22 21.94 34.38
N GLY A 63 33.25 22.74 33.89
CA GLY A 63 31.98 22.98 34.52
C GLY A 63 31.16 21.71 34.47
N ASP A 64 30.75 21.23 35.63
CA ASP A 64 29.76 20.16 35.73
C ASP A 64 28.46 20.68 35.10
N LEU A 65 27.96 20.05 34.03
CA LEU A 65 26.80 20.54 33.26
C LEU A 65 25.51 20.56 34.10
N ALA A 66 25.52 19.96 35.29
CA ALA A 66 24.51 20.16 36.33
C ALA A 66 24.45 21.60 36.90
N ALA A 67 25.40 22.49 36.56
CA ALA A 67 25.56 23.82 37.16
C ALA A 67 25.04 25.00 36.30
N LEU A 68 24.47 24.76 35.12
CA LEU A 68 23.70 25.78 34.38
C LEU A 68 22.38 26.13 35.10
N VAL A 69 21.90 25.25 35.98
CA VAL A 69 20.66 25.42 36.74
C VAL A 69 20.82 26.49 37.83
N SER A 70 20.67 27.76 37.45
CA SER A 70 20.53 28.89 38.37
C SER A 70 19.25 29.69 38.14
N VAL A 71 18.11 29.01 37.92
CA VAL A 71 16.80 29.68 37.93
C VAL A 71 16.50 30.23 39.33
N SER A 72 16.35 31.55 39.43
CA SER A 72 15.73 32.20 40.60
C SER A 72 14.31 32.69 40.31
N ASP A 73 14.08 33.29 39.14
CA ASP A 73 12.90 34.14 38.90
C ASP A 73 11.82 33.46 38.05
N ALA A 74 12.14 32.95 36.86
CA ALA A 74 11.16 32.29 35.98
C ALA A 74 10.45 31.09 36.67
N GLN A 75 11.19 30.27 37.42
CA GLN A 75 10.61 29.18 38.21
C GLN A 75 9.79 29.68 39.41
N ALA A 76 10.14 30.83 40.00
CA ALA A 76 9.33 31.45 41.05
C ALA A 76 8.00 31.99 40.49
N TYR A 77 8.01 32.65 39.34
CA TYR A 77 6.81 33.10 38.64
C TYR A 77 5.94 31.92 38.20
N ARG A 78 6.53 30.85 37.65
CA ARG A 78 5.81 29.62 37.35
C ARG A 78 5.14 29.00 38.59
N ASN A 79 5.83 29.00 39.73
CA ASN A 79 5.27 28.50 41.00
C ASN A 79 4.14 29.39 41.55
N GLN A 80 4.15 30.70 41.26
CA GLN A 80 3.04 31.61 41.57
C GLN A 80 1.82 31.34 40.67
N LEU A 81 2.03 31.26 39.36
CA LEU A 81 0.97 30.93 38.38
C LEU A 81 0.32 29.57 38.67
N LEU A 82 1.08 28.60 39.18
CA LEU A 82 0.60 27.26 39.51
C LEU A 82 0.20 27.05 40.98
N ALA A 83 0.06 28.12 41.78
CA ALA A 83 -0.37 28.02 43.17
C ALA A 83 -1.76 27.38 43.29
N GLY A 84 -1.82 26.15 43.78
CA GLY A 84 -3.08 25.38 43.89
C GLY A 84 -3.59 24.78 42.57
N VAL A 85 -2.81 24.81 41.49
CA VAL A 85 -3.19 24.29 40.16
C VAL A 85 -2.45 22.98 39.88
N SER A 86 -3.20 21.89 39.72
CA SER A 86 -2.68 20.56 39.34
C SER A 86 -2.94 20.22 37.87
N GLN A 87 -4.09 20.64 37.35
CA GLN A 87 -4.54 20.40 35.97
C GLN A 87 -5.54 21.48 35.53
N ILE A 88 -5.49 21.86 34.25
CA ILE A 88 -6.48 22.77 33.64
C ILE A 88 -7.34 22.01 32.61
N ALA A 89 -8.52 22.54 32.35
CA ALA A 89 -9.40 22.04 31.29
C ALA A 89 -8.72 22.17 29.92
N ILE A 90 -9.01 21.23 29.03
CA ILE A 90 -8.56 21.22 27.64
C ILE A 90 -9.62 21.97 26.81
N VAL A 91 -9.19 22.88 25.93
CA VAL A 91 -10.10 23.62 25.04
C VAL A 91 -9.71 23.34 23.60
N GLY A 92 -10.62 22.75 22.83
CA GLY A 92 -10.34 22.30 21.46
C GLY A 92 -9.11 21.38 21.43
N ALA A 93 -8.21 21.66 20.50
CA ALA A 93 -6.87 21.07 20.46
C ALA A 93 -5.80 22.15 20.72
N PRO A 94 -5.29 22.28 21.96
CA PRO A 94 -4.26 23.27 22.27
C PRO A 94 -2.98 23.01 21.45
N GLY A 95 -2.55 24.06 20.75
CA GLY A 95 -1.32 24.08 19.99
C GLY A 95 -0.09 24.42 20.84
N GLN A 96 1.08 24.21 20.26
CA GLN A 96 2.35 24.58 20.89
C GLN A 96 2.57 26.10 20.91
N ILE A 97 3.21 26.58 21.97
CA ILE A 97 3.73 27.94 22.09
C ILE A 97 5.26 27.90 22.06
N ALA A 98 5.84 28.61 21.10
CA ALA A 98 7.26 28.91 21.03
C ALA A 98 7.67 29.83 22.19
N VAL A 99 8.83 29.56 22.81
CA VAL A 99 9.34 30.31 23.95
C VAL A 99 10.83 30.59 23.74
N PHE A 100 11.25 31.85 23.90
CA PHE A 100 12.65 32.28 23.76
C PHE A 100 12.93 33.58 24.52
N ASP A 101 14.21 33.95 24.67
CA ASP A 101 14.59 35.19 25.34
C ASP A 101 14.36 36.40 24.41
N PRO A 102 13.63 37.47 24.85
CA PRO A 102 13.33 38.63 24.02
C PRO A 102 14.59 39.37 23.54
N PRO A 103 14.54 40.05 22.36
CA PRO A 103 15.68 40.81 21.85
C PRO A 103 16.25 41.83 22.83
N GLY A 104 17.45 41.55 23.38
CA GLY A 104 18.15 42.41 24.31
C GLY A 104 17.82 42.19 25.80
N ALA A 105 17.04 41.17 26.16
CA ALA A 105 16.88 40.73 27.55
C ALA A 105 18.20 40.20 28.13
N ALA A 106 18.37 40.27 29.46
CA ALA A 106 19.43 39.52 30.13
C ALA A 106 19.03 38.04 30.30
N ALA A 107 20.02 37.14 30.41
CA ALA A 107 19.77 35.72 30.66
C ALA A 107 18.95 35.54 31.95
N GLY A 108 17.75 34.96 31.82
CA GLY A 108 16.78 34.79 32.91
C GLY A 108 15.70 35.87 33.03
N GLU A 109 15.77 36.97 32.26
CA GLU A 109 14.73 38.02 32.15
C GLU A 109 13.79 37.78 30.94
N GLY A 110 13.58 36.52 30.55
CA GLY A 110 12.89 36.11 29.31
C GLY A 110 11.56 35.38 29.51
N ALA A 111 11.04 34.85 28.40
CA ALA A 111 9.81 34.06 28.39
C ALA A 111 10.02 32.64 28.92
N PHE A 112 8.97 32.03 29.47
CA PHE A 112 9.02 30.69 30.07
C PHE A 112 7.74 29.88 29.86
N GLY A 113 7.89 28.57 29.63
CA GLY A 113 6.78 27.63 29.58
C GLY A 113 6.14 27.43 30.96
N VAL A 114 4.82 27.57 31.05
CA VAL A 114 4.04 27.45 32.31
C VAL A 114 3.37 26.09 32.41
N ILE A 115 2.55 25.70 31.43
CA ILE A 115 1.88 24.38 31.39
C ILE A 115 2.32 23.66 30.12
N HIS A 116 2.60 22.37 30.26
CA HIS A 116 3.14 21.52 29.20
C HIS A 116 2.25 20.29 29.00
N ASP A 117 2.38 19.68 27.83
CA ASP A 117 1.64 18.48 27.43
C ASP A 117 2.30 17.17 27.92
N GLY A 118 1.93 16.05 27.30
CA GLY A 118 2.50 14.72 27.56
C GLY A 118 3.95 14.54 27.13
N ASP A 119 4.46 15.43 26.27
CA ASP A 119 5.77 15.33 25.61
C ASP A 119 6.72 16.45 26.06
N TYR A 120 6.32 17.27 27.04
CA TYR A 120 7.05 18.42 27.61
C TYR A 120 7.01 19.74 26.81
N ARG A 121 6.19 19.84 25.74
CA ARG A 121 6.05 21.10 24.97
C ARG A 121 5.16 22.13 25.67
N PRO A 122 5.47 23.45 25.63
CA PRO A 122 4.61 24.48 26.20
C PRO A 122 3.27 24.62 25.46
N ILE A 123 2.16 24.52 26.20
CA ILE A 123 0.79 24.81 25.73
C ILE A 123 0.16 26.03 26.45
N VAL A 124 0.79 26.46 27.54
CA VAL A 124 0.59 27.79 28.16
C VAL A 124 1.96 28.33 28.52
N ALA A 125 2.25 29.56 28.14
CA ALA A 125 3.53 30.23 28.37
C ALA A 125 3.32 31.64 28.93
N ALA A 126 4.35 32.21 29.55
CA ALA A 126 4.31 33.55 30.11
C ALA A 126 5.61 34.32 29.82
N SER A 127 5.52 35.65 29.86
CA SER A 127 6.66 36.53 29.62
C SER A 127 6.54 37.84 30.39
N VAL A 128 7.68 38.48 30.64
CA VAL A 128 7.81 39.86 31.14
C VAL A 128 8.30 40.70 29.96
N TRP A 129 7.55 41.75 29.58
CA TRP A 129 7.86 42.55 28.39
C TRP A 129 7.79 44.04 28.69
N GLY A 130 8.93 44.71 28.58
CA GLY A 130 9.09 46.07 29.10
C GLY A 130 8.83 46.11 30.60
N SER A 131 7.77 46.81 31.03
CA SER A 131 7.31 46.80 32.44
C SER A 131 6.10 45.89 32.69
N GLY A 132 5.50 45.30 31.65
CA GLY A 132 4.26 44.52 31.74
C GLY A 132 4.46 43.00 31.71
N ARG A 133 3.35 42.26 31.72
CA ARG A 133 3.34 40.79 31.84
C ARG A 133 2.28 40.16 30.94
N ILE A 134 2.64 39.01 30.36
CA ILE A 134 1.82 38.26 29.41
C ILE A 134 1.62 36.83 29.93
N VAL A 135 0.40 36.29 29.80
CA VAL A 135 0.13 34.84 29.78
C VAL A 135 -0.58 34.49 28.46
N ALA A 136 0.00 33.57 27.70
CA ALA A 136 -0.51 33.12 26.40
C ALA A 136 -0.93 31.65 26.46
N PHE A 137 -2.06 31.31 25.84
CA PHE A 137 -2.61 29.96 25.75
C PHE A 137 -2.59 29.44 24.31
N GLY A 138 -2.32 28.15 24.10
CA GLY A 138 -2.28 27.49 22.79
C GLY A 138 -3.63 27.28 22.11
N HIS A 139 -4.71 27.87 22.64
CA HIS A 139 -6.02 27.87 21.99
C HIS A 139 -6.75 29.19 22.30
N ASN A 140 -7.44 29.77 21.31
CA ASN A 140 -8.18 31.01 21.49
C ASN A 140 -9.33 30.89 22.50
N GLY A 141 -10.03 29.75 22.52
CA GLY A 141 -11.15 29.50 23.45
C GLY A 141 -10.85 29.70 24.94
N TYR A 142 -9.58 29.65 25.38
CA TYR A 142 -9.20 30.02 26.75
C TYR A 142 -9.48 31.50 27.08
N THR A 143 -9.56 32.41 26.11
CA THR A 143 -9.91 33.83 26.37
C THR A 143 -11.40 34.06 26.64
N ASN A 144 -12.23 33.01 26.65
CA ASN A 144 -13.63 33.03 27.09
C ASN A 144 -13.78 32.32 28.45
N PHE A 145 -13.52 33.04 29.55
CA PHE A 145 -13.40 32.41 30.88
C PHE A 145 -14.66 31.66 31.35
N ASN A 146 -15.87 32.08 30.95
CA ASN A 146 -17.11 31.39 31.32
C ASN A 146 -17.25 29.98 30.70
N SER A 147 -16.52 29.69 29.62
CA SER A 147 -16.58 28.36 28.98
C SER A 147 -15.89 27.27 29.80
N VAL A 148 -14.78 27.59 30.50
CA VAL A 148 -13.93 26.59 31.18
C VAL A 148 -13.37 26.99 32.54
N GLY A 149 -13.53 28.24 33.00
CA GLY A 149 -13.04 28.69 34.31
C GLY A 149 -13.68 27.96 35.50
N ASN A 150 -14.81 27.28 35.27
CA ASN A 150 -15.50 26.44 36.25
C ASN A 150 -15.13 24.94 36.14
N SER A 151 -14.17 24.58 35.28
CA SER A 151 -13.75 23.19 35.00
C SER A 151 -12.32 22.95 35.48
N LEU A 152 -12.12 21.92 36.30
CA LEU A 152 -10.83 21.60 36.94
C LEU A 152 -10.24 22.83 37.67
N ASP A 153 -8.91 22.95 37.76
CA ASP A 153 -8.26 24.04 38.49
C ASP A 153 -8.11 25.32 37.62
N THR A 154 -8.74 25.36 36.44
CA THR A 154 -8.60 26.44 35.43
C THR A 154 -8.97 27.81 36.00
N GLY A 155 -10.02 27.89 36.81
CA GLY A 155 -10.40 29.13 37.48
C GLY A 155 -9.32 29.65 38.44
N GLN A 156 -8.68 28.75 39.20
CA GLN A 156 -7.55 29.12 40.06
C GLN A 156 -6.35 29.58 39.22
N PHE A 157 -6.09 28.94 38.07
CA PHE A 157 -5.04 29.39 37.16
C PHE A 157 -5.31 30.79 36.57
N TYR A 158 -6.56 31.12 36.22
CA TYR A 158 -6.93 32.47 35.80
C TYR A 158 -6.74 33.50 36.94
N LEU A 159 -7.17 33.19 38.17
CA LEU A 159 -6.98 34.08 39.33
C LEU A 159 -5.49 34.33 39.61
N ASN A 160 -4.67 33.27 39.63
CA ASN A 160 -3.21 33.37 39.79
C ASN A 160 -2.58 34.19 38.66
N SER A 161 -3.07 34.05 37.42
CA SER A 161 -2.60 34.82 36.27
C SER A 161 -2.94 36.30 36.41
N ILE A 162 -4.15 36.65 36.87
CA ILE A 162 -4.55 38.05 37.10
C ILE A 162 -3.70 38.69 38.20
N GLU A 163 -3.51 38.01 39.34
CA GLU A 163 -2.65 38.51 40.44
C GLU A 163 -1.19 38.65 39.98
N TRP A 164 -0.63 37.65 39.29
CA TRP A 164 0.75 37.70 38.80
C TRP A 164 0.96 38.80 37.76
N ILE A 165 0.03 38.97 36.82
CA ILE A 165 0.14 39.98 35.75
C ILE A 165 0.03 41.39 36.32
N THR A 166 -1.00 41.66 37.15
CA THR A 166 -1.32 43.02 37.61
C THR A 166 -0.58 43.43 38.88
N GLY A 167 -0.14 42.47 39.70
CA GLY A 167 0.34 42.72 41.06
C GLY A 167 -0.79 43.05 42.06
N ILE A 168 -2.05 42.92 41.67
CA ILE A 168 -3.23 43.21 42.50
C ILE A 168 -3.78 41.89 43.04
N ALA A 169 -3.63 41.68 44.35
CA ALA A 169 -4.04 40.45 45.06
C ALA A 169 -5.51 40.48 45.56
N ASP A 170 -6.32 41.42 45.06
CA ASP A 170 -7.76 41.49 45.29
C ASP A 170 -8.49 41.76 43.96
N THR A 171 -9.83 41.80 44.01
CA THR A 171 -10.66 41.87 42.80
C THR A 171 -10.86 43.29 42.24
N SER A 172 -10.03 44.26 42.64
CA SER A 172 -10.16 45.67 42.20
C SER A 172 -9.57 45.99 40.82
N ALA A 173 -8.78 45.09 40.24
CA ALA A 173 -8.10 45.28 38.95
C ALA A 173 -9.05 45.70 37.82
N ALA A 174 -8.65 46.70 37.04
CA ALA A 174 -9.37 47.22 35.88
C ALA A 174 -9.14 46.31 34.66
N ILE A 175 -10.16 45.54 34.28
CA ILE A 175 -10.06 44.55 33.20
C ILE A 175 -10.85 45.01 31.96
N VAL A 176 -10.21 44.93 30.80
CA VAL A 176 -10.81 45.14 29.47
C VAL A 176 -10.87 43.81 28.72
N THR A 177 -11.98 43.51 28.07
CA THR A 177 -12.12 42.31 27.22
C THR A 177 -13.16 42.52 26.11
N PRO A 178 -13.07 41.87 24.94
CA PRO A 178 -14.17 41.82 23.99
C PRO A 178 -15.26 40.80 24.39
N SER A 179 -15.00 39.92 25.36
CA SER A 179 -15.88 38.79 25.71
C SER A 179 -16.82 39.11 26.88
N SER A 180 -18.12 39.09 26.62
CA SER A 180 -19.15 39.17 27.66
C SER A 180 -19.10 37.97 28.61
N GLY A 181 -18.77 36.77 28.11
CA GLY A 181 -18.56 35.59 28.95
C GLY A 181 -17.40 35.77 29.92
N THR A 182 -16.30 36.37 29.47
CA THR A 182 -15.15 36.67 30.35
C THR A 182 -15.51 37.67 31.43
N ARG A 183 -16.28 38.71 31.11
CA ARG A 183 -16.89 39.59 32.14
C ARG A 183 -17.75 38.81 33.12
N ASP A 184 -18.70 38.02 32.64
CA ASP A 184 -19.68 37.35 33.51
C ASP A 184 -19.02 36.33 34.44
N TRP A 185 -17.97 35.65 33.99
CA TRP A 185 -17.16 34.80 34.85
C TRP A 185 -16.37 35.62 35.88
N LEU A 186 -15.67 36.69 35.49
CA LEU A 186 -14.91 37.54 36.41
C LEU A 186 -15.81 38.20 37.47
N VAL A 187 -16.99 38.69 37.10
CA VAL A 187 -18.01 39.22 38.03
C VAL A 187 -18.49 38.12 38.97
N SER A 188 -18.62 36.86 38.52
CA SER A 188 -18.94 35.73 39.41
C SER A 188 -17.85 35.42 40.45
N GLN A 189 -16.59 35.79 40.17
CA GLN A 189 -15.47 35.72 41.11
C GLN A 189 -15.30 37.01 41.96
N GLY A 190 -16.14 38.02 41.75
CA GLY A 190 -16.15 39.26 42.53
C GLY A 190 -15.35 40.43 41.95
N PHE A 191 -14.96 40.40 40.67
CA PHE A 191 -14.35 41.55 39.98
C PHE A 191 -15.43 42.54 39.53
N ASP A 192 -15.54 43.67 40.23
CA ASP A 192 -16.53 44.72 39.95
C ASP A 192 -16.11 45.69 38.82
N ASN A 193 -14.84 45.66 38.40
CA ASN A 193 -14.22 46.63 37.47
C ASN A 193 -13.88 46.02 36.11
N VAL A 194 -14.85 45.35 35.48
CA VAL A 194 -14.67 44.64 34.19
C VAL A 194 -15.51 45.28 33.08
N SER A 195 -14.85 45.73 32.02
CA SER A 195 -15.43 46.44 30.87
C SER A 195 -15.40 45.59 29.59
N VAL A 196 -16.43 45.73 28.75
CA VAL A 196 -16.59 44.91 27.53
C VAL A 196 -16.55 45.79 26.28
N HIS A 197 -15.46 45.68 25.51
CA HIS A 197 -15.14 46.51 24.35
C HIS A 197 -14.55 45.68 23.20
N SER A 198 -15.19 45.71 22.04
CA SER A 198 -14.67 45.10 20.80
C SER A 198 -13.58 45.96 20.14
N ASP A 199 -13.59 47.26 20.43
CA ASP A 199 -12.58 48.27 20.10
C ASP A 199 -11.68 48.59 21.33
N TRP A 200 -11.26 47.53 22.03
CA TRP A 200 -10.48 47.57 23.26
C TRP A 200 -9.21 48.45 23.20
N GLU A 201 -8.65 48.67 22.00
CA GLU A 201 -7.50 49.55 21.77
C GLU A 201 -7.74 50.99 22.25
N ASN A 202 -9.00 51.44 22.26
CA ASN A 202 -9.40 52.76 22.74
C ASN A 202 -9.51 52.84 24.28
N TYR A 203 -9.47 51.70 24.97
CA TYR A 203 -9.82 51.55 26.39
C TYR A 203 -8.68 51.06 27.29
N LEU A 204 -7.49 50.80 26.74
CA LEU A 204 -6.31 50.38 27.51
C LEU A 204 -5.78 51.46 28.47
N ALA A 205 -6.16 52.72 28.28
CA ALA A 205 -5.70 53.85 29.09
C ALA A 205 -6.32 53.84 30.50
N GLY A 206 -5.65 53.21 31.46
CA GLY A 206 -6.12 53.01 32.83
C GLY A 206 -6.75 51.63 33.08
N ALA A 207 -6.52 50.68 32.18
CA ALA A 207 -6.68 49.26 32.45
C ALA A 207 -5.42 48.69 33.10
N ASP A 208 -5.58 47.68 33.96
CA ASP A 208 -4.48 46.88 34.51
C ASP A 208 -4.27 45.60 33.67
N LEU A 209 -5.34 45.08 33.04
CA LEU A 209 -5.32 43.83 32.26
C LEU A 209 -6.23 43.90 31.02
N LEU A 210 -5.71 43.49 29.86
CA LEU A 210 -6.46 43.11 28.67
C LEU A 210 -6.61 41.58 28.62
N VAL A 211 -7.83 41.06 28.48
CA VAL A 211 -8.10 39.65 28.14
C VAL A 211 -8.70 39.57 26.74
N ALA A 212 -7.88 39.24 25.74
CA ALA A 212 -8.31 39.24 24.33
C ALA A 212 -7.56 38.20 23.48
N GLU A 213 -8.27 37.57 22.55
CA GLU A 213 -7.68 36.78 21.45
C GLU A 213 -6.82 37.69 20.56
N LEU A 214 -5.65 37.19 20.14
CA LEU A 214 -4.76 37.83 19.17
C LEU A 214 -4.43 36.88 18.01
N GLY A 215 -5.39 36.05 17.58
CA GLY A 215 -5.27 35.17 16.41
C GLY A 215 -5.21 35.95 15.07
N PRO A 216 -5.70 35.37 13.96
CA PRO A 216 -5.72 36.09 12.69
C PRO A 216 -6.72 37.28 12.71
N ASN A 217 -6.44 38.31 11.92
CA ASN A 217 -7.22 39.55 11.75
C ASN A 217 -7.04 40.61 12.87
N VAL A 218 -5.89 40.66 13.54
CA VAL A 218 -5.57 41.77 14.48
C VAL A 218 -4.98 42.93 13.69
N SER A 219 -5.74 44.02 13.55
CA SER A 219 -5.30 45.19 12.79
C SER A 219 -4.00 45.81 13.34
N ALA A 220 -3.16 46.40 12.47
CA ALA A 220 -1.92 47.05 12.87
C ALA A 220 -2.10 48.13 13.97
N ALA A 221 -3.27 48.77 14.04
CA ALA A 221 -3.62 49.69 15.13
C ALA A 221 -3.80 48.96 16.48
N LYS A 222 -4.46 47.80 16.49
CA LYS A 222 -4.58 46.92 17.67
C LYS A 222 -3.24 46.32 18.08
N GLN A 223 -2.44 45.84 17.12
CA GLN A 223 -1.08 45.34 17.35
C GLN A 223 -0.21 46.42 18.03
N ALA A 224 -0.19 47.64 17.48
CA ALA A 224 0.54 48.76 18.07
C ALA A 224 0.00 49.17 19.45
N ALA A 225 -1.33 49.18 19.64
CA ALA A 225 -1.95 49.55 20.91
C ALA A 225 -1.58 48.57 22.03
N VAL A 226 -1.72 47.25 21.81
CA VAL A 226 -1.35 46.25 22.83
C VAL A 226 0.16 46.23 23.10
N SER A 227 1.00 46.40 22.06
CA SER A 227 2.45 46.44 22.21
C SER A 227 2.91 47.60 23.11
N ASN A 228 2.45 48.82 22.82
CA ASN A 228 2.77 49.99 23.63
C ASN A 228 2.22 49.88 25.06
N TYR A 229 1.02 49.32 25.22
CA TYR A 229 0.36 49.14 26.51
C TYR A 229 1.14 48.17 27.41
N VAL A 230 1.47 46.96 26.92
CA VAL A 230 2.20 45.97 27.73
C VAL A 230 3.61 46.45 28.06
N GLN A 231 4.37 46.98 27.08
CA GLN A 231 5.70 47.53 27.35
C GLN A 231 5.68 48.66 28.41
N SER A 232 4.59 49.43 28.50
CA SER A 232 4.41 50.50 29.48
C SER A 232 3.95 50.04 30.87
N GLY A 233 3.73 48.73 31.09
CA GLY A 233 3.28 48.17 32.38
C GLY A 233 1.91 47.49 32.35
N GLY A 234 1.23 47.47 31.21
CA GLY A 234 -0.07 46.81 31.05
C GLY A 234 0.00 45.29 31.07
N GLY A 235 -1.07 44.65 31.55
CA GLY A 235 -1.22 43.20 31.56
C GLY A 235 -1.92 42.62 30.34
N LEU A 236 -1.53 41.42 29.90
CA LEU A 236 -2.17 40.70 28.80
C LEU A 236 -2.43 39.21 29.13
N ILE A 237 -3.69 38.76 28.97
CA ILE A 237 -4.03 37.35 28.78
C ILE A 237 -4.54 37.17 27.36
N THR A 238 -3.95 36.23 26.61
CA THR A 238 -4.30 35.99 25.20
C THR A 238 -4.26 34.51 24.81
N GLY A 239 -4.85 34.19 23.66
CA GLY A 239 -4.94 32.85 23.10
C GLY A 239 -5.05 32.91 21.58
N GLY A 240 -4.61 31.83 20.93
CA GLY A 240 -4.54 31.69 19.47
C GLY A 240 -4.18 30.24 19.09
N THR A 241 -4.28 29.90 17.81
CA THR A 241 -4.12 28.53 17.28
C THR A 241 -3.22 28.54 16.05
N GLY A 242 -1.91 28.37 16.25
CA GLY A 242 -0.91 28.44 15.16
C GLY A 242 -1.11 27.34 14.11
N TRP A 243 -1.17 26.08 14.54
CA TRP A 243 -1.49 24.93 13.69
C TRP A 243 -2.70 25.13 12.76
N GLY A 244 -3.78 25.77 13.26
CA GLY A 244 -5.00 26.06 12.51
C GLY A 244 -4.91 27.25 11.56
N TYR A 245 -3.80 27.98 11.58
CA TYR A 245 -3.44 29.01 10.60
C TYR A 245 -2.50 28.44 9.54
N GLU A 246 -1.54 27.60 9.94
CA GLU A 246 -0.63 26.91 9.02
C GLU A 246 -1.37 25.88 8.14
N SER A 247 -2.35 25.15 8.69
CA SER A 247 -3.18 24.20 7.92
C SER A 247 -4.06 24.85 6.84
N LEU A 248 -4.18 26.18 6.85
CA LEU A 248 -4.80 26.97 5.78
C LEU A 248 -3.79 27.44 4.71
N GLY A 249 -2.53 27.02 4.81
CA GLY A 249 -1.43 27.36 3.90
C GLY A 249 -0.74 28.69 4.20
N TYR A 250 -0.88 29.25 5.41
CA TYR A 250 -0.26 30.53 5.79
C TYR A 250 0.99 30.35 6.65
N ASP A 251 2.02 31.14 6.33
CA ASP A 251 3.27 31.23 7.09
C ASP A 251 3.03 31.80 8.51
N LEU A 252 3.44 31.07 9.54
CA LEU A 252 3.30 31.45 10.95
C LEU A 252 4.06 32.72 11.34
N VAL A 253 5.09 33.12 10.57
CA VAL A 253 5.77 34.43 10.69
C VAL A 253 4.82 35.59 10.38
N THR A 254 3.79 35.35 9.57
CA THR A 254 2.80 36.35 9.13
C THR A 254 1.56 36.45 10.02
N LEU A 255 1.32 35.48 10.92
CA LEU A 255 0.20 35.52 11.86
C LEU A 255 0.24 36.80 12.72
N ASP A 256 -0.81 37.63 12.66
CA ASP A 256 -0.85 38.97 13.28
C ASP A 256 -0.44 38.98 14.77
N GLY A 257 -0.83 37.94 15.52
CA GLY A 257 -0.44 37.74 16.91
C GLY A 257 1.04 37.43 17.11
N ASN A 258 1.65 36.63 16.23
CA ASN A 258 3.08 36.32 16.30
C ASN A 258 3.92 37.57 15.99
N GLN A 259 3.44 38.47 15.13
CA GLN A 259 4.08 39.77 14.89
C GLN A 259 4.17 40.65 16.15
N VAL A 260 3.26 40.45 17.13
CA VAL A 260 3.29 41.10 18.45
C VAL A 260 4.08 40.28 19.48
N LEU A 261 3.77 38.99 19.60
CA LEU A 261 4.26 38.14 20.69
C LEU A 261 5.76 37.83 20.58
N ARG A 262 6.34 37.80 19.37
CA ARG A 262 7.76 37.46 19.18
C ARG A 262 8.69 38.49 19.82
N GLU A 263 8.27 39.76 19.82
CA GLU A 263 8.98 40.85 20.49
C GLU A 263 9.00 40.68 22.02
N ALA A 264 8.11 39.84 22.56
CA ALA A 264 8.01 39.40 23.95
C ALA A 264 8.53 37.97 24.19
N GLY A 265 9.23 37.35 23.23
CA GLY A 265 9.79 35.99 23.38
C GLY A 265 8.76 34.85 23.26
N LEU A 266 7.61 35.10 22.65
CA LEU A 266 6.49 34.14 22.55
C LEU A 266 5.96 34.02 21.11
N GLY A 267 5.26 32.94 20.79
CA GLY A 267 4.41 32.87 19.60
C GLY A 267 3.72 31.52 19.44
N TRP A 268 2.61 31.48 18.69
CA TRP A 268 1.90 30.23 18.38
C TRP A 268 2.55 29.54 17.19
N ALA A 269 2.93 28.29 17.39
CA ALA A 269 3.60 27.48 16.39
C ALA A 269 2.67 26.44 15.78
N ASN A 270 3.23 25.61 14.88
CA ASN A 270 2.58 24.41 14.39
C ASN A 270 2.43 23.36 15.50
N GLY A 271 1.67 22.31 15.22
CA GLY A 271 1.43 21.18 16.11
C GLY A 271 0.34 21.42 17.15
N PHE A 272 -0.46 20.38 17.36
CA PHE A 272 -1.41 20.24 18.46
C PHE A 272 -1.38 18.80 18.95
N ARG A 273 -1.87 18.52 20.17
CA ARG A 273 -2.12 17.15 20.63
C ARG A 273 -3.42 17.00 21.41
N ASN A 274 -4.08 15.87 21.16
CA ASN A 274 -5.20 15.38 21.94
C ASN A 274 -4.66 14.62 23.18
N GLY A 275 -4.89 15.14 24.39
CA GLY A 275 -4.39 14.52 25.61
C GLY A 275 -4.71 15.30 26.88
N THR A 276 -4.36 14.72 28.04
CA THR A 276 -4.57 15.35 29.35
C THR A 276 -3.52 16.41 29.65
N THR A 277 -3.93 17.61 30.11
CA THR A 277 -2.96 18.56 30.68
C THR A 277 -2.45 18.04 32.03
N ASN A 278 -1.18 18.30 32.34
CA ASN A 278 -0.64 18.02 33.67
C ASN A 278 0.30 19.16 34.09
N ALA A 279 -0.26 20.16 34.77
CA ALA A 279 0.46 21.36 35.18
C ALA A 279 1.61 21.04 36.18
N THR A 280 1.54 19.90 36.87
CA THR A 280 2.58 19.47 37.82
C THR A 280 3.86 18.94 37.16
N ARG A 281 3.87 18.66 35.85
CA ARG A 281 5.12 18.41 35.12
C ARG A 281 6.05 19.64 35.26
N ARG A 282 7.35 19.42 35.33
CA ARG A 282 8.34 20.50 35.31
C ARG A 282 8.47 21.05 33.88
N SER A 283 8.40 22.37 33.76
CA SER A 283 9.14 23.10 32.74
C SER A 283 10.63 22.85 32.95
N THR A 284 11.41 22.62 31.89
CA THR A 284 12.87 22.69 31.95
C THR A 284 13.36 23.96 31.25
N GLU A 285 14.64 24.29 31.45
CA GLU A 285 15.27 25.46 30.81
C GLU A 285 15.29 25.32 29.28
N LEU A 286 15.34 24.08 28.75
CA LEU A 286 15.49 23.80 27.32
C LEU A 286 14.20 24.01 26.51
N ALA A 287 13.04 24.11 27.16
CA ALA A 287 11.81 24.58 26.52
C ALA A 287 11.88 26.05 26.04
N ASN A 288 12.91 26.81 26.45
CA ASN A 288 13.24 28.12 25.89
C ASN A 288 14.36 27.94 24.83
N ALA A 289 14.11 28.36 23.59
CA ALA A 289 15.00 28.09 22.46
C ALA A 289 16.36 28.81 22.53
N SER A 290 16.47 29.90 23.29
CA SER A 290 17.76 30.57 23.53
C SER A 290 18.66 29.70 24.40
N GLN A 291 18.09 29.12 25.46
CA GLN A 291 18.77 28.16 26.34
C GLN A 291 19.05 26.82 25.61
N ALA A 292 18.12 26.37 24.75
CA ALA A 292 18.32 25.22 23.88
C ALA A 292 19.49 25.42 22.90
N LEU A 293 19.67 26.63 22.35
CA LEU A 293 20.79 26.96 21.47
C LEU A 293 22.13 26.93 22.23
N GLU A 294 22.21 27.53 23.42
CA GLU A 294 23.41 27.48 24.25
C GLU A 294 23.79 26.03 24.63
N PHE A 295 22.81 25.22 25.05
CA PHE A 295 22.99 23.80 25.32
C PHE A 295 23.49 23.03 24.07
N THR A 296 22.91 23.31 22.90
CA THR A 296 23.26 22.65 21.64
C THR A 296 24.69 22.99 21.20
N GLN A 297 25.09 24.26 21.32
CA GLN A 297 26.47 24.69 21.05
C GLN A 297 27.48 24.05 22.02
N GLN A 298 27.12 23.92 23.31
CA GLN A 298 27.95 23.22 24.30
C GLN A 298 28.05 21.71 24.02
N LEU A 299 26.95 21.07 23.62
CA LEU A 299 26.90 19.66 23.22
C LEU A 299 27.83 19.39 22.02
N TRP A 300 27.69 20.16 20.94
CA TRP A 300 28.48 19.97 19.72
C TRP A 300 29.96 20.39 19.85
N SER A 301 30.31 21.21 20.85
CA SER A 301 31.71 21.52 21.19
C SER A 301 32.37 20.48 22.12
N GLY A 302 31.69 19.39 22.46
CA GLY A 302 32.23 18.27 23.24
C GLY A 302 31.66 18.11 24.66
N GLY A 303 30.58 18.83 24.99
CA GLY A 303 29.79 18.62 26.19
C GLY A 303 28.98 17.32 26.19
N SER A 304 28.18 17.10 27.23
CA SER A 304 27.37 15.88 27.39
C SER A 304 25.93 16.19 27.81
N GLY A 305 24.97 15.91 26.94
CA GLY A 305 23.54 16.02 27.22
C GLY A 305 22.85 14.65 27.20
N THR A 306 21.85 14.45 28.06
CA THR A 306 20.99 13.26 28.00
C THR A 306 20.08 13.29 26.77
N THR A 307 19.58 12.14 26.33
CA THR A 307 18.66 12.06 25.17
C THR A 307 17.45 12.98 25.34
N ALA A 308 16.79 12.98 26.51
CA ALA A 308 15.64 13.84 26.76
C ALA A 308 15.94 15.34 26.58
N GLN A 309 17.14 15.80 26.95
CA GLN A 309 17.57 17.18 26.73
C GLN A 309 17.82 17.49 25.24
N GLN A 310 18.25 16.49 24.46
CA GLN A 310 18.41 16.63 23.01
C GLN A 310 17.04 16.66 22.31
N GLU A 311 16.09 15.81 22.72
CA GLU A 311 14.73 15.85 22.18
C GLU A 311 14.07 17.24 22.43
N GLU A 312 14.08 17.70 23.68
CA GLU A 312 13.47 18.98 24.10
C GLU A 312 14.14 20.20 23.44
N ALA A 313 15.47 20.21 23.33
CA ALA A 313 16.18 21.26 22.62
C ALA A 313 15.88 21.26 21.11
N GLY A 314 15.77 20.08 20.50
CA GLY A 314 15.40 19.95 19.09
C GLY A 314 14.01 20.50 18.79
N GLU A 315 13.01 20.12 19.60
CA GLU A 315 11.66 20.68 19.49
C GLU A 315 11.67 22.21 19.67
N ALA A 316 12.26 22.73 20.75
CA ALA A 316 12.26 24.17 21.02
C ALA A 316 12.92 25.00 19.92
N LEU A 317 14.02 24.50 19.32
CA LEU A 317 14.71 25.17 18.22
C LEU A 317 13.91 25.16 16.92
N GLN A 318 13.26 24.03 16.57
CA GLN A 318 12.38 23.95 15.40
C GLN A 318 11.20 24.91 15.54
N THR A 319 10.45 24.80 16.64
CA THR A 319 9.25 25.59 16.94
C THR A 319 9.51 27.10 16.88
N VAL A 320 10.73 27.55 17.18
CA VAL A 320 11.13 28.97 17.09
C VAL A 320 11.60 29.38 15.69
N LEU A 321 12.15 28.48 14.88
CA LEU A 321 12.40 28.75 13.46
C LEU A 321 11.10 28.92 12.67
N ASP A 322 10.05 28.17 13.02
CA ASP A 322 8.75 28.20 12.32
C ASP A 322 8.01 29.55 12.47
N ILE A 323 8.26 30.31 13.55
CA ILE A 323 7.52 31.56 13.87
C ILE A 323 8.34 32.85 13.69
N LEU A 324 9.65 32.76 13.42
CA LEU A 324 10.55 33.91 13.35
C LEU A 324 10.91 34.29 11.91
N PRO A 325 10.98 35.60 11.59
CA PRO A 325 11.62 36.06 10.36
C PRO A 325 13.07 35.56 10.26
N ALA A 326 13.50 35.17 9.05
CA ALA A 326 14.85 34.68 8.81
C ALA A 326 15.98 35.71 9.07
N ASP A 327 15.65 37.00 9.20
CA ASP A 327 16.57 38.07 9.64
C ASP A 327 16.47 38.42 11.15
N HIS A 328 15.66 37.67 11.93
CA HIS A 328 15.65 37.79 13.39
C HIS A 328 16.96 37.24 14.01
N PRO A 329 17.62 37.94 14.97
CA PRO A 329 18.94 37.56 15.48
C PRO A 329 19.03 36.12 16.01
N LEU A 330 17.99 35.61 16.68
CA LEU A 330 17.95 34.24 17.16
C LEU A 330 17.83 33.23 16.00
N ALA A 331 16.99 33.48 15.00
CA ALA A 331 16.84 32.59 13.84
C ALA A 331 18.14 32.52 13.03
N VAL A 332 18.87 33.63 12.91
CA VAL A 332 20.22 33.67 12.33
C VAL A 332 21.20 32.84 13.17
N ALA A 333 21.23 33.00 14.50
CA ALA A 333 22.15 32.25 15.37
C ALA A 333 21.88 30.73 15.39
N ILE A 334 20.62 30.31 15.35
CA ILE A 334 20.22 28.91 15.19
C ILE A 334 20.66 28.41 13.80
N SER A 335 20.39 29.17 12.74
CA SER A 335 20.78 28.81 11.37
C SER A 335 22.30 28.67 11.20
N GLU A 336 23.10 29.54 11.82
CA GLU A 336 24.56 29.41 11.76
C GLU A 336 25.04 28.16 12.51
N ALA A 337 24.48 27.84 13.68
CA ALA A 337 24.79 26.61 14.41
C ALA A 337 24.40 25.36 13.61
N PHE A 338 23.18 25.31 13.07
CA PHE A 338 22.67 24.21 12.26
C PHE A 338 23.49 24.02 10.97
N SER A 339 23.90 25.11 10.31
CA SER A 339 24.79 25.06 9.13
C SER A 339 26.16 24.46 9.40
N GLY A 340 26.65 24.51 10.65
CA GLY A 340 27.89 23.85 11.08
C GLY A 340 27.73 22.36 11.40
N ARG A 341 26.49 21.85 11.42
CA ARG A 341 26.14 20.47 11.79
C ARG A 341 25.59 19.65 10.62
N ALA A 342 24.83 20.28 9.71
CA ALA A 342 24.13 19.66 8.57
C ALA A 342 24.99 18.62 7.80
N ASP A 343 26.12 19.04 7.22
CA ASP A 343 27.11 18.21 6.50
C ASP A 343 27.59 16.94 7.27
N SER A 344 27.37 16.87 8.59
CA SER A 344 27.76 15.75 9.47
C SER A 344 26.61 14.85 9.94
N ILE A 345 25.39 15.11 9.47
CA ILE A 345 24.21 14.24 9.63
C ILE A 345 23.94 13.59 8.26
N SER A 346 23.41 12.37 8.25
CA SER A 346 22.99 11.70 7.02
C SER A 346 21.82 10.78 7.31
N ALA A 347 20.60 11.24 7.08
CA ALA A 347 19.43 10.38 7.07
C ALA A 347 19.53 9.45 5.85
N THR A 348 19.79 8.17 6.09
CA THR A 348 19.85 7.09 5.08
C THR A 348 19.19 5.83 5.67
N PRO A 349 18.86 4.80 4.87
CA PRO A 349 18.36 3.53 5.41
C PRO A 349 19.34 2.79 6.32
N PHE A 350 20.64 3.09 6.20
CA PHE A 350 21.71 2.53 7.02
C PHE A 350 22.00 3.37 8.28
N THR A 351 21.63 4.65 8.24
CA THR A 351 21.81 5.63 9.32
C THR A 351 20.53 6.45 9.53
N PRO A 352 19.43 5.81 9.97
CA PRO A 352 18.16 6.48 10.15
C PRO A 352 18.20 7.51 11.28
N VAL A 353 17.59 8.68 11.06
CA VAL A 353 17.58 9.81 12.02
C VAL A 353 16.25 9.86 12.76
N SER A 354 16.27 9.63 14.07
CA SER A 354 15.05 9.60 14.91
C SER A 354 14.95 10.71 15.95
N ASN A 355 16.06 11.27 16.44
CA ASN A 355 16.08 12.27 17.51
C ASN A 355 15.70 13.67 16.99
N SER A 356 14.94 14.44 17.77
CA SER A 356 14.40 15.73 17.37
C SER A 356 15.47 16.80 17.10
N LEU A 357 16.67 16.69 17.68
CA LEU A 357 17.74 17.67 17.46
C LEU A 357 18.37 17.55 16.07
N ASP A 358 18.80 16.35 15.68
CA ASP A 358 19.29 16.11 14.32
C ASP A 358 18.15 16.28 13.30
N LYS A 359 16.90 15.92 13.64
CA LYS A 359 15.72 16.23 12.81
C LYS A 359 15.53 17.72 12.58
N ALA A 360 15.61 18.57 13.61
CA ALA A 360 15.47 20.02 13.48
C ALA A 360 16.53 20.62 12.53
N VAL A 361 17.76 20.13 12.58
CA VAL A 361 18.82 20.49 11.62
C VAL A 361 18.43 20.09 10.20
N LEU A 362 17.93 18.86 10.00
CA LEU A 362 17.55 18.38 8.67
C LEU A 362 16.25 19.01 8.12
N THR A 363 15.30 19.43 8.96
CA THR A 363 14.13 20.23 8.53
C THR A 363 14.58 21.60 8.04
N TRP A 364 15.43 22.29 8.83
CA TRP A 364 16.00 23.57 8.45
C TRP A 364 16.78 23.48 7.13
N GLU A 365 17.59 22.43 6.97
CA GLU A 365 18.31 22.17 5.72
C GLU A 365 17.36 21.87 4.56
N SER A 366 16.34 21.02 4.76
CA SER A 366 15.33 20.73 3.75
C SER A 366 14.63 22.01 3.27
N ASN A 367 14.24 22.90 4.19
CA ASN A 367 13.63 24.19 3.86
C ASN A 367 14.60 25.12 3.12
N LEU A 368 15.88 25.15 3.52
CA LEU A 368 16.92 25.91 2.83
C LEU A 368 17.15 25.40 1.40
N LEU A 369 17.22 24.08 1.19
CA LEU A 369 17.38 23.47 -0.13
C LEU A 369 16.19 23.76 -1.05
N GLN A 370 14.96 23.71 -0.52
CA GLN A 370 13.76 24.10 -1.27
C GLN A 370 13.75 25.58 -1.66
N ALA A 371 14.25 26.47 -0.80
CA ALA A 371 14.34 27.91 -1.06
C ALA A 371 15.60 28.35 -1.87
N THR A 372 16.55 27.45 -2.13
CA THR A 372 17.82 27.80 -2.77
C THR A 372 17.63 28.16 -4.26
N PRO A 373 18.15 29.33 -4.74
CA PRO A 373 18.13 29.71 -6.16
C PRO A 373 18.82 28.66 -7.04
N VAL A 374 18.32 28.43 -8.26
CA VAL A 374 18.79 27.33 -9.13
C VAL A 374 20.28 27.41 -9.47
N GLU A 375 20.83 28.62 -9.53
CA GLU A 375 22.25 28.91 -9.74
C GLU A 375 23.14 28.72 -8.50
N GLU A 376 22.54 28.44 -7.33
CA GLU A 376 23.22 28.20 -6.05
C GLU A 376 23.06 26.76 -5.53
N VAL A 377 22.24 25.93 -6.17
CA VAL A 377 22.03 24.52 -5.80
C VAL A 377 23.34 23.74 -5.96
N ALA A 378 23.57 22.78 -5.07
CA ALA A 378 24.64 21.80 -5.15
C ALA A 378 24.08 20.40 -4.82
N ALA A 379 24.82 19.35 -5.19
CA ALA A 379 24.46 17.98 -4.81
C ALA A 379 24.49 17.83 -3.28
N HIS A 380 23.44 17.24 -2.71
CA HIS A 380 23.42 16.85 -1.32
C HIS A 380 24.34 15.64 -1.11
N HIS A 381 25.11 15.61 -0.01
CA HIS A 381 26.10 14.56 0.27
C HIS A 381 25.52 13.15 0.35
N THR A 382 24.23 13.01 0.67
CA THR A 382 23.56 11.70 0.67
C THR A 382 22.99 11.27 -0.67
N ALA A 383 22.91 12.16 -1.68
CA ALA A 383 22.14 11.91 -2.90
C ALA A 383 22.60 10.64 -3.64
N GLU A 384 23.90 10.53 -3.91
CA GLU A 384 24.49 9.36 -4.56
C GLU A 384 24.30 8.06 -3.75
N THR A 385 24.36 8.15 -2.42
CA THR A 385 24.29 6.99 -1.51
C THR A 385 22.86 6.45 -1.34
N ILE A 386 21.84 7.28 -1.53
CA ILE A 386 20.42 6.93 -1.36
C ILE A 386 19.76 6.57 -2.70
N TYR A 387 20.00 7.42 -3.70
CA TYR A 387 19.34 7.31 -5.01
C TYR A 387 20.17 6.48 -5.99
N GLY A 388 21.49 6.60 -5.98
CA GLY A 388 22.43 5.77 -6.75
C GLY A 388 23.51 6.59 -7.47
N THR A 389 24.61 5.93 -7.81
CA THR A 389 25.73 6.52 -8.55
C THR A 389 25.38 6.77 -10.02
N ILE A 390 25.63 7.99 -10.50
CA ILE A 390 25.65 8.34 -11.93
C ILE A 390 27.11 8.30 -12.40
N PRO A 391 27.46 7.66 -13.53
CA PRO A 391 28.83 7.66 -14.05
C PRO A 391 29.38 9.07 -14.33
N ASP A 392 30.65 9.31 -13.99
CA ASP A 392 31.37 10.58 -14.24
C ASP A 392 31.36 11.01 -15.72
N ASP A 393 31.29 10.04 -16.64
CA ASP A 393 31.29 10.24 -18.09
C ASP A 393 29.88 10.17 -18.72
N ALA A 394 28.82 10.08 -17.92
CA ALA A 394 27.44 10.08 -18.39
C ALA A 394 27.13 11.35 -19.21
N PRO A 395 26.79 11.24 -20.51
CA PRO A 395 26.67 12.41 -21.37
C PRO A 395 25.50 13.30 -20.95
N ARG A 396 25.76 14.60 -20.78
CA ARG A 396 24.70 15.60 -20.68
C ARG A 396 24.18 15.91 -22.10
N VAL A 397 22.88 15.79 -22.29
CA VAL A 397 22.20 15.85 -23.60
C VAL A 397 21.41 17.16 -23.77
N SER A 398 21.13 17.50 -25.03
CA SER A 398 20.10 18.48 -25.41
C SER A 398 19.12 17.77 -26.33
N ASP A 399 18.16 17.07 -25.73
CA ASP A 399 17.13 16.31 -26.44
C ASP A 399 15.82 17.13 -26.51
N THR A 400 15.02 16.87 -27.55
CA THR A 400 13.66 17.41 -27.68
C THR A 400 12.66 16.30 -27.41
N VAL A 401 11.71 16.57 -26.52
CA VAL A 401 10.63 15.66 -26.13
C VAL A 401 9.31 16.23 -26.63
N SER A 402 8.52 15.42 -27.33
CA SER A 402 7.15 15.77 -27.70
C SER A 402 6.22 15.39 -26.54
N ILE A 403 5.34 16.31 -26.13
CA ILE A 403 4.34 16.06 -25.09
C ILE A 403 2.95 16.12 -25.74
N ASP A 404 2.15 15.05 -25.61
CA ASP A 404 0.74 15.08 -26.01
C ASP A 404 -0.09 15.86 -24.98
N THR A 405 -0.66 16.99 -25.40
CA THR A 405 -1.53 17.79 -24.53
C THR A 405 -3.02 17.40 -24.62
N SER A 406 -3.34 16.31 -25.33
CA SER A 406 -4.63 15.60 -25.21
C SER A 406 -4.73 14.75 -23.94
N SER A 407 -3.60 14.54 -23.24
CA SER A 407 -3.53 13.93 -21.92
C SER A 407 -3.20 14.94 -20.79
N THR A 408 -3.61 14.62 -19.57
CA THR A 408 -3.53 15.42 -18.34
C THR A 408 -2.37 14.99 -17.44
N ARG A 409 -2.27 15.55 -16.22
CA ARG A 409 -1.32 15.14 -15.16
C ARG A 409 0.14 15.24 -15.63
N TRP A 410 0.99 14.31 -15.21
CA TRP A 410 2.44 14.36 -15.38
C TRP A 410 2.89 13.54 -16.58
N HIS A 411 3.66 14.16 -17.46
CA HIS A 411 4.29 13.53 -18.61
C HIS A 411 5.75 13.25 -18.31
N ALA A 412 6.15 11.98 -18.32
CA ALA A 412 7.54 11.58 -18.14
C ALA A 412 8.38 11.88 -19.39
N THR A 413 9.57 12.47 -19.22
CA THR A 413 10.37 13.00 -20.35
C THR A 413 11.47 12.07 -20.86
N GLY A 414 11.69 10.90 -20.24
CA GLY A 414 12.87 10.06 -20.52
C GLY A 414 14.20 10.65 -20.06
N LEU A 415 14.18 11.80 -19.36
CA LEU A 415 15.36 12.55 -18.91
C LEU A 415 15.36 12.77 -17.40
N TYR A 416 16.56 12.83 -16.83
CA TYR A 416 16.82 12.93 -15.40
C TYR A 416 17.78 14.10 -15.12
N ALA A 417 17.45 14.92 -14.13
CA ALA A 417 18.31 16.01 -13.66
C ALA A 417 19.35 15.45 -12.68
N ALA A 418 20.64 15.57 -13.01
CA ALA A 418 21.71 15.14 -12.11
C ALA A 418 21.73 15.97 -10.81
N PRO A 419 22.08 15.40 -9.64
CA PRO A 419 22.09 16.12 -8.37
C PRO A 419 22.97 17.37 -8.42
N GLY A 420 22.40 18.53 -8.09
CA GLY A 420 23.11 19.81 -8.07
C GLY A 420 23.36 20.47 -9.44
N GLU A 421 22.94 19.86 -10.54
CA GLU A 421 23.16 20.42 -11.88
C GLU A 421 21.95 21.20 -12.41
N ILE A 422 22.23 22.17 -13.27
CA ILE A 422 21.21 23.03 -13.89
C ILE A 422 20.80 22.43 -15.24
N VAL A 423 19.53 22.08 -15.36
CA VAL A 423 18.89 21.74 -16.63
C VAL A 423 18.15 22.97 -17.16
N THR A 424 18.32 23.30 -18.43
CA THR A 424 17.62 24.41 -19.09
C THR A 424 16.53 23.86 -20.00
N ILE A 425 15.28 24.17 -19.67
CA ILE A 425 14.08 23.66 -20.34
C ILE A 425 13.45 24.80 -21.13
N THR A 426 13.27 24.60 -22.44
CA THR A 426 12.65 25.57 -23.33
C THR A 426 11.32 25.04 -23.87
N VAL A 427 10.24 25.74 -23.55
CA VAL A 427 8.86 25.39 -23.88
C VAL A 427 8.27 26.35 -24.93
N PRO A 428 7.27 25.92 -25.72
CA PRO A 428 6.54 26.84 -26.58
C PRO A 428 5.65 27.77 -25.75
N SER A 429 5.44 28.99 -26.25
CA SER A 429 4.61 30.00 -25.59
C SER A 429 3.12 29.63 -25.45
N SER A 430 2.71 28.48 -25.96
CA SER A 430 1.38 27.89 -25.74
C SER A 430 1.18 27.37 -24.31
N LEU A 431 2.24 26.94 -23.62
CA LEU A 431 2.18 26.41 -22.24
C LEU A 431 2.28 27.49 -21.16
N VAL A 432 2.90 28.63 -21.50
CA VAL A 432 3.29 29.70 -20.57
C VAL A 432 2.08 30.33 -19.87
N GLY A 433 2.16 30.45 -18.54
CA GLY A 433 1.18 31.17 -17.71
C GLY A 433 -0.13 30.41 -17.45
N ARG A 434 -0.17 29.09 -17.69
CA ARG A 434 -1.38 28.25 -17.52
C ARG A 434 -1.52 27.57 -16.15
N GLY A 435 -0.52 27.68 -15.28
CA GLY A 435 -0.44 26.90 -14.03
C GLY A 435 0.18 25.51 -14.20
N PHE A 436 0.68 25.18 -15.39
CA PHE A 436 1.50 24.00 -15.64
C PHE A 436 2.88 24.13 -14.98
N ARG A 437 3.55 23.00 -14.69
CA ARG A 437 4.81 22.95 -13.96
C ARG A 437 5.83 22.02 -14.59
N ILE A 438 7.10 22.26 -14.30
CA ILE A 438 8.18 21.27 -14.40
C ILE A 438 8.38 20.67 -13.01
N ARG A 439 8.59 19.35 -12.93
CA ARG A 439 8.93 18.63 -11.70
C ARG A 439 10.24 17.87 -11.84
N ILE A 440 10.96 17.77 -10.73
CA ILE A 440 12.15 16.91 -10.57
C ILE A 440 11.91 15.99 -9.37
N ASN A 441 12.13 14.68 -9.57
CA ASN A 441 11.79 13.56 -8.68
C ASN A 441 10.26 13.35 -8.55
N ALA A 442 9.84 12.08 -8.42
CA ALA A 442 8.43 11.68 -8.42
C ALA A 442 7.79 11.61 -7.01
N HIS A 443 8.55 11.83 -5.93
CA HIS A 443 7.97 12.06 -4.60
C HIS A 443 7.07 13.29 -4.60
N THR A 444 5.96 13.20 -3.86
CA THR A 444 5.17 14.34 -3.37
C THR A 444 5.39 14.60 -1.88
N ASP A 445 6.12 13.70 -1.21
CA ASP A 445 6.02 13.54 0.23
C ASP A 445 6.96 14.41 1.04
N ASN A 446 6.43 14.92 2.15
CA ASN A 446 7.21 15.38 3.30
C ASN A 446 7.15 14.31 4.41
N ILE A 447 8.27 13.67 4.71
CA ILE A 447 8.34 12.60 5.74
C ILE A 447 8.55 13.15 7.17
N SER A 448 8.45 14.45 7.41
CA SER A 448 8.71 15.07 8.72
C SER A 448 7.93 14.43 9.87
N GLN A 449 6.69 13.97 9.60
CA GLN A 449 5.81 13.31 10.57
C GLN A 449 6.24 11.88 10.95
N ARG A 450 7.23 11.28 10.27
CA ARG A 450 7.75 9.94 10.61
C ARG A 450 8.60 9.98 11.89
N ASP A 451 8.43 8.98 12.75
CA ASP A 451 9.27 8.77 13.95
C ASP A 451 10.76 8.60 13.62
N SER A 452 11.09 8.12 12.42
CA SER A 452 12.47 7.91 11.96
C SER A 452 12.60 8.16 10.46
N TRP A 453 13.62 8.93 10.07
CA TRP A 453 13.84 9.38 8.69
C TRP A 453 15.00 8.63 8.03
N GLU A 454 14.74 8.09 6.85
CA GLU A 454 15.68 7.28 6.06
C GLU A 454 16.13 8.01 4.77
N ARG A 455 15.66 9.24 4.60
CA ARG A 455 16.12 10.26 3.63
C ARG A 455 15.88 11.67 4.20
N MET A 456 16.16 12.71 3.42
CA MET A 456 15.75 14.08 3.76
C MET A 456 14.22 14.25 3.68
N PRO A 457 13.62 15.16 4.48
CA PRO A 457 12.16 15.34 4.56
C PRO A 457 11.48 15.55 3.20
N VAL A 458 11.99 16.47 2.37
CA VAL A 458 11.46 16.79 1.03
C VAL A 458 12.57 16.75 -0.01
N VAL A 459 12.45 15.85 -0.99
CA VAL A 459 13.52 15.56 -1.99
C VAL A 459 13.16 15.93 -3.44
N HIS A 460 11.90 16.28 -3.70
CA HIS A 460 11.42 16.75 -4.99
C HIS A 460 11.49 18.28 -5.10
N ARG A 461 11.41 18.83 -6.32
CA ARG A 461 11.18 20.28 -6.56
C ARG A 461 10.22 20.49 -7.72
N SER A 462 9.46 21.58 -7.66
CA SER A 462 8.52 22.00 -8.73
C SER A 462 8.79 23.45 -9.14
N PHE A 463 8.60 23.77 -10.42
CA PHE A 463 8.82 25.10 -11.00
C PHE A 463 7.65 25.44 -11.92
N ASP A 464 7.02 26.60 -11.73
CA ASP A 464 5.90 27.05 -12.58
C ASP A 464 6.37 27.39 -14.00
N ILE A 465 5.57 27.05 -15.02
CA ILE A 465 5.85 27.39 -16.43
C ILE A 465 5.36 28.83 -16.69
N ASP A 466 6.11 29.81 -16.19
CA ASP A 466 5.79 31.25 -16.25
C ASP A 466 6.45 31.99 -17.44
N GLN A 467 7.43 31.35 -18.09
CA GLN A 467 8.19 31.89 -19.23
C GLN A 467 8.67 30.77 -20.18
N THR A 468 9.18 31.13 -21.36
CA THR A 468 9.55 30.15 -22.39
C THR A 468 10.85 29.40 -22.15
N THR A 469 11.72 29.87 -21.26
CA THR A 469 13.02 29.25 -20.97
C THR A 469 13.25 29.28 -19.46
N ILE A 470 13.25 28.12 -18.84
CA ILE A 470 13.25 27.94 -17.38
C ILE A 470 14.49 27.13 -17.02
N GLN A 471 15.22 27.55 -15.99
CA GLN A 471 16.34 26.79 -15.43
C GLN A 471 15.87 26.09 -14.17
N VAL A 472 16.18 24.81 -14.04
CA VAL A 472 15.75 23.94 -12.92
C VAL A 472 16.93 23.16 -12.36
N ALA A 473 16.97 22.96 -11.04
CA ALA A 473 18.01 22.21 -10.35
C ALA A 473 17.48 21.63 -9.03
N SER A 474 17.83 20.38 -8.72
CA SER A 474 17.50 19.68 -7.46
C SER A 474 18.77 19.18 -6.76
N ALA A 475 18.84 19.35 -5.44
CA ALA A 475 19.98 18.87 -4.65
C ALA A 475 20.08 17.32 -4.61
N PHE A 476 18.97 16.62 -4.88
CA PHE A 476 18.90 15.15 -4.91
C PHE A 476 18.81 14.58 -6.33
N GLY A 477 18.75 15.45 -7.34
CA GLY A 477 18.43 15.06 -8.71
C GLY A 477 17.00 14.52 -8.86
N GLY A 478 16.73 13.78 -9.94
CA GLY A 478 15.49 13.05 -10.17
C GLY A 478 15.01 13.08 -11.62
N SER A 479 14.12 12.14 -11.97
CA SER A 479 13.40 12.14 -13.25
C SER A 479 12.63 13.46 -13.46
N ILE A 480 12.62 13.94 -14.69
CA ILE A 480 11.99 15.21 -15.08
C ILE A 480 10.59 14.92 -15.65
N PHE A 481 9.58 15.61 -15.13
CA PHE A 481 8.20 15.54 -15.60
C PHE A 481 7.64 16.91 -15.98
N ILE A 482 6.72 16.92 -16.95
CA ILE A 482 5.91 18.08 -17.31
C ILE A 482 4.51 17.86 -16.75
N ASP A 483 4.15 18.65 -15.72
CA ASP A 483 2.86 18.59 -15.02
C ASP A 483 1.88 19.56 -15.68
N LEU A 484 0.97 19.02 -16.50
CA LEU A 484 -0.11 19.75 -17.16
C LEU A 484 -1.34 19.94 -16.25
N GLY A 485 -1.28 19.44 -15.00
CA GLY A 485 -2.35 19.56 -14.00
C GLY A 485 -3.60 18.74 -14.31
N GLY A 486 -4.64 19.00 -13.52
CA GLY A 486 -5.86 18.20 -13.53
C GLY A 486 -5.70 16.83 -12.83
N ASN A 487 -6.73 16.01 -12.96
CA ASN A 487 -6.71 14.57 -12.63
C ASN A 487 -7.00 13.75 -13.90
N ALA A 488 -6.90 12.43 -13.80
CA ALA A 488 -7.09 11.47 -14.90
C ALA A 488 -8.46 11.48 -15.60
N TYR A 489 -9.41 12.33 -15.21
CA TYR A 489 -10.73 12.47 -15.86
C TYR A 489 -11.08 13.96 -16.05
N SER A 490 -10.08 14.84 -15.96
CA SER A 490 -10.25 16.27 -16.20
C SER A 490 -10.21 16.55 -17.72
N PRO A 491 -10.93 17.57 -18.21
CA PRO A 491 -10.81 18.00 -19.60
C PRO A 491 -9.35 18.36 -19.95
N PRO A 492 -8.71 17.71 -20.93
CA PRO A 492 -7.29 17.92 -21.19
C PRO A 492 -7.01 19.28 -21.84
N PRO A 493 -5.76 19.79 -21.78
CA PRO A 493 -5.39 21.09 -22.34
C PRO A 493 -5.69 21.26 -23.84
N ASN A 494 -5.63 20.18 -24.63
CA ASN A 494 -5.96 20.12 -26.07
C ASN A 494 -5.28 21.23 -26.90
N LEU A 495 -3.96 21.36 -26.75
CA LEU A 495 -3.13 22.35 -27.47
C LEU A 495 -2.44 21.74 -28.72
N GLY A 496 -2.58 20.43 -28.91
CA GLY A 496 -1.79 19.61 -29.85
C GLY A 496 -0.45 19.18 -29.23
N ASP A 497 0.32 18.39 -29.98
CA ASP A 497 1.66 17.96 -29.59
C ASP A 497 2.57 19.18 -29.41
N VAL A 498 3.39 19.19 -28.34
CA VAL A 498 4.32 20.30 -28.05
C VAL A 498 5.75 19.80 -27.85
N ASP A 499 6.64 20.24 -28.74
CA ASP A 499 8.09 20.05 -28.62
C ASP A 499 8.65 20.88 -27.45
N ILE A 500 9.33 20.22 -26.50
CA ILE A 500 10.06 20.84 -25.40
C ILE A 500 11.54 20.42 -25.49
N ASN A 501 12.46 21.39 -25.58
CA ASN A 501 13.90 21.12 -25.58
C ASN A 501 14.46 21.14 -24.15
N ILE A 502 15.16 20.09 -23.76
CA ILE A 502 15.72 19.88 -22.42
C ILE A 502 17.24 19.74 -22.54
N ASP A 503 17.98 20.77 -22.15
CA ASP A 503 19.45 20.87 -22.24
C ASP A 503 20.11 20.71 -20.87
N GLY A 504 21.14 19.86 -20.78
CA GLY A 504 21.93 19.60 -19.57
C GLY A 504 21.49 18.38 -18.74
N ALA A 505 20.41 17.69 -19.11
CA ALA A 505 19.97 16.46 -18.43
C ALA A 505 20.80 15.23 -18.82
N ILE A 506 20.64 14.11 -18.12
CA ILE A 506 21.06 12.77 -18.60
C ILE A 506 19.84 11.98 -19.07
N ARG A 507 20.05 10.97 -19.93
CA ARG A 507 19.03 9.97 -20.25
C ARG A 507 18.84 8.99 -19.10
N GLN A 508 17.59 8.58 -18.87
CA GLN A 508 17.22 7.56 -17.90
C GLN A 508 16.70 6.31 -18.61
N PRO A 509 16.78 5.11 -17.99
CA PRO A 509 16.08 3.94 -18.50
C PRO A 509 14.59 4.21 -18.68
N TYR A 510 14.12 4.14 -19.92
CA TYR A 510 12.83 4.68 -20.30
C TYR A 510 12.15 3.82 -21.36
N PHE A 511 10.91 3.42 -21.09
CA PHE A 511 10.10 2.61 -21.99
C PHE A 511 8.69 3.19 -22.11
N VAL A 512 8.19 3.28 -23.34
CA VAL A 512 6.85 3.75 -23.65
C VAL A 512 6.15 2.68 -24.49
N LEU A 513 5.03 2.17 -23.96
CA LEU A 513 4.22 1.15 -24.64
C LEU A 513 3.73 1.68 -25.99
N GLY A 514 3.92 0.89 -27.05
CA GLY A 514 3.51 1.24 -28.42
C GLY A 514 4.50 2.12 -29.19
N GLU A 515 5.42 2.81 -28.53
CA GLU A 515 6.50 3.56 -29.19
C GLU A 515 7.83 2.79 -29.22
N HIS A 516 8.18 2.13 -28.11
CA HIS A 516 9.46 1.42 -27.93
C HIS A 516 9.29 -0.09 -28.08
N THR A 517 10.32 -0.78 -28.61
CA THR A 517 10.36 -2.25 -28.67
C THR A 517 11.20 -2.87 -27.54
N ASP A 518 10.91 -4.13 -27.21
CA ASP A 518 11.68 -4.92 -26.24
C ASP A 518 13.17 -5.01 -26.62
N GLN A 519 13.48 -5.06 -27.92
CA GLN A 519 14.87 -5.12 -28.40
C GLN A 519 15.61 -3.80 -28.20
N GLU A 520 14.97 -2.65 -28.39
CA GLU A 520 15.58 -1.34 -28.12
C GLU A 520 15.77 -1.09 -26.62
N TRP A 521 14.87 -1.63 -25.79
CA TRP A 521 15.06 -1.69 -24.35
C TRP A 521 16.28 -2.54 -23.96
N ILE A 522 16.41 -3.75 -24.53
CA ILE A 522 17.49 -4.70 -24.28
C ILE A 522 18.86 -4.20 -24.75
N ASP A 523 18.93 -3.54 -25.92
CA ASP A 523 20.16 -3.12 -26.59
C ASP A 523 20.59 -1.68 -26.26
N THR A 524 19.72 -0.86 -25.66
CA THR A 524 20.03 0.57 -25.43
C THR A 524 19.35 1.18 -24.21
N PHE A 525 18.02 1.09 -24.06
CA PHE A 525 17.35 1.96 -23.10
C PHE A 525 17.60 1.57 -21.64
N ARG A 526 17.63 0.27 -21.29
CA ARG A 526 17.85 -0.15 -19.89
C ARG A 526 19.22 0.21 -19.33
N ASP A 527 20.21 0.38 -20.21
CA ASP A 527 21.61 0.67 -19.87
C ASP A 527 21.91 2.18 -19.79
N TYR A 528 20.89 3.05 -19.86
CA TYR A 528 21.05 4.50 -19.68
C TYR A 528 21.49 4.87 -18.25
N PRO A 529 22.30 5.93 -18.07
CA PRO A 529 23.10 6.16 -16.86
C PRO A 529 22.35 6.68 -15.62
N ALA A 530 21.05 6.93 -15.67
CA ALA A 530 20.30 7.41 -14.51
C ALA A 530 19.89 6.24 -13.58
N PRO A 531 19.84 6.47 -12.24
CA PRO A 531 19.59 5.39 -11.27
C PRO A 531 18.12 4.96 -11.13
N TYR A 532 17.17 5.66 -11.78
CA TYR A 532 15.75 5.30 -11.79
C TYR A 532 15.27 5.01 -13.22
N ALA A 533 14.50 3.93 -13.36
CA ALA A 533 13.80 3.57 -14.58
C ALA A 533 12.36 4.09 -14.55
N VAL A 534 11.85 4.48 -15.71
CA VAL A 534 10.47 4.95 -15.89
C VAL A 534 9.81 4.22 -17.05
N PHE A 535 8.66 3.60 -16.76
CA PHE A 535 7.83 2.91 -17.75
C PHE A 535 6.52 3.67 -17.92
N VAL A 536 6.00 3.75 -19.15
CA VAL A 536 4.82 4.55 -19.51
C VAL A 536 3.87 3.74 -20.38
N SER A 537 2.58 3.85 -20.07
CA SER A 537 1.45 3.55 -20.94
C SER A 537 0.40 4.66 -20.81
N ASP A 538 -0.66 4.62 -21.61
CA ASP A 538 -1.75 5.61 -21.57
C ASP A 538 -2.39 5.72 -20.17
N ASN A 539 -2.50 4.59 -19.47
CA ASN A 539 -3.17 4.49 -18.17
C ASN A 539 -2.24 4.52 -16.95
N LEU A 540 -0.94 4.20 -17.08
CA LEU A 540 -0.01 4.10 -15.94
C LEU A 540 1.42 4.56 -16.26
N ILE A 541 2.01 5.30 -15.33
CA ILE A 541 3.45 5.54 -15.25
C ILE A 541 4.01 4.81 -14.03
N ILE A 542 5.12 4.07 -14.20
CA ILE A 542 5.86 3.42 -13.11
C ILE A 542 7.22 4.09 -12.98
N VAL A 543 7.62 4.43 -11.75
CA VAL A 543 8.94 4.95 -11.39
C VAL A 543 9.54 4.05 -10.31
N GLN A 544 10.71 3.45 -10.59
CA GLN A 544 11.42 2.54 -9.67
C GLN A 544 12.92 2.56 -9.98
N ARG A 545 13.75 1.76 -9.29
CA ARG A 545 15.21 1.78 -9.50
C ARG A 545 15.60 1.07 -10.80
N SER A 546 16.59 1.61 -11.51
CA SER A 546 17.13 0.98 -12.74
C SER A 546 17.64 -0.45 -12.49
N SER A 547 18.17 -0.72 -11.29
CA SER A 547 18.64 -2.05 -10.88
C SER A 547 17.54 -3.12 -10.81
N GLU A 548 16.28 -2.73 -10.61
CA GLU A 548 15.15 -3.65 -10.43
C GLU A 548 14.60 -4.15 -11.78
N SER A 549 14.87 -3.40 -12.86
CA SER A 549 14.46 -3.73 -14.22
C SER A 549 15.62 -4.06 -15.17
N ALA A 550 16.88 -4.05 -14.70
CA ALA A 550 18.07 -4.34 -15.51
C ALA A 550 18.03 -5.71 -16.24
N THR A 551 17.32 -6.70 -15.69
CA THR A 551 17.13 -8.03 -16.31
C THR A 551 15.81 -8.20 -17.05
N LEU A 552 14.93 -7.17 -17.09
CA LEU A 552 13.66 -7.23 -17.80
C LEU A 552 13.91 -7.40 -19.31
N ALA A 553 13.21 -8.35 -19.92
CA ALA A 553 13.31 -8.69 -21.34
C ALA A 553 12.04 -8.37 -22.14
N GLU A 554 10.88 -8.25 -21.50
CA GLU A 554 9.57 -8.10 -22.16
C GLU A 554 8.77 -6.87 -21.61
N PRO A 555 9.34 -5.65 -21.61
CA PRO A 555 8.63 -4.46 -21.16
C PRO A 555 7.33 -4.16 -21.92
N THR A 556 7.20 -4.59 -23.19
CA THR A 556 5.95 -4.48 -23.95
C THR A 556 4.81 -5.25 -23.28
N ALA A 557 5.08 -6.49 -22.87
CA ALA A 557 4.06 -7.34 -22.26
C ALA A 557 3.74 -6.89 -20.83
N LEU A 558 4.77 -6.55 -20.06
CA LEU A 558 4.64 -5.95 -18.72
C LEU A 558 3.76 -4.69 -18.72
N MET A 559 4.02 -3.74 -19.63
CA MET A 559 3.25 -2.49 -19.66
C MET A 559 1.88 -2.64 -20.30
N ALA A 560 1.67 -3.61 -21.19
CA ALA A 560 0.32 -3.95 -21.65
C ALA A 560 -0.56 -4.48 -20.49
N TRP A 561 -0.01 -5.38 -19.67
CA TRP A 561 -0.69 -5.91 -18.47
C TRP A 561 -1.00 -4.80 -17.45
N TRP A 562 -0.02 -3.96 -17.11
CA TRP A 562 -0.24 -2.82 -16.21
C TRP A 562 -1.23 -1.78 -16.75
N ASN A 563 -1.29 -1.58 -18.08
CA ASN A 563 -2.27 -0.67 -18.70
C ASN A 563 -3.70 -1.21 -18.55
N GLU A 564 -3.87 -2.53 -18.68
CA GLU A 564 -5.16 -3.22 -18.55
C GLU A 564 -5.60 -3.35 -17.07
N VAL A 565 -4.67 -3.54 -16.14
CA VAL A 565 -4.91 -3.47 -14.68
C VAL A 565 -5.63 -2.18 -14.29
N VAL A 566 -5.20 -1.03 -14.84
CA VAL A 566 -5.88 0.25 -14.59
C VAL A 566 -7.21 0.37 -15.35
N ALA A 567 -7.28 -0.14 -16.59
CA ALA A 567 -8.50 -0.13 -17.40
C ALA A 567 -9.65 -0.91 -16.73
N LEU A 568 -9.38 -2.08 -16.15
CA LEU A 568 -10.35 -2.87 -15.38
C LEU A 568 -10.91 -2.09 -14.18
N GLN A 569 -10.09 -1.29 -13.49
CA GLN A 569 -10.56 -0.51 -12.36
C GLN A 569 -11.38 0.72 -12.79
N ASP A 570 -11.06 1.34 -13.92
CA ASP A 570 -11.90 2.35 -14.56
C ASP A 570 -13.26 1.77 -15.00
N GLU A 571 -13.22 0.60 -15.62
CA GLU A 571 -14.39 -0.13 -16.12
C GLU A 571 -15.33 -0.50 -14.98
N LEU A 572 -14.81 -1.09 -13.90
CA LEU A 572 -15.60 -1.41 -12.71
C LEU A 572 -16.14 -0.14 -12.03
N ALA A 573 -15.33 0.92 -11.92
CA ALA A 573 -15.76 2.20 -11.35
C ALA A 573 -16.86 2.90 -12.16
N ALA A 574 -17.15 2.43 -13.37
CA ALA A 574 -18.25 2.86 -14.22
C ALA A 574 -18.35 4.39 -14.41
N ARG A 575 -17.19 5.06 -14.53
CA ARG A 575 -17.13 6.53 -14.69
C ARG A 575 -17.71 6.94 -16.04
N LEU A 576 -18.49 8.02 -16.05
CA LEU A 576 -19.13 8.56 -17.24
C LEU A 576 -18.18 9.36 -18.15
N GLU A 577 -17.13 9.94 -17.56
CA GLU A 577 -16.07 10.63 -18.30
C GLU A 577 -14.93 9.64 -18.57
N PRO A 578 -14.38 9.59 -19.80
CA PRO A 578 -13.27 8.70 -20.14
C PRO A 578 -12.00 9.10 -19.38
N ARG A 579 -11.05 8.17 -19.23
CA ARG A 579 -9.69 8.51 -18.78
C ARG A 579 -9.04 9.46 -19.77
N THR A 580 -8.42 10.51 -19.24
CA THR A 580 -7.68 11.56 -19.93
C THR A 580 -6.25 11.71 -19.39
N GLY A 581 -5.74 10.75 -18.62
CA GLY A 581 -4.33 10.72 -18.19
C GLY A 581 -4.01 9.57 -17.24
N PRO A 582 -2.71 9.22 -17.11
CA PRO A 582 -2.29 8.03 -16.37
C PRO A 582 -2.34 8.21 -14.85
N GLU A 583 -2.47 7.12 -14.10
CA GLU A 583 -2.00 7.05 -12.71
C GLU A 583 -0.45 7.02 -12.67
N LEU A 584 0.16 7.22 -11.50
CA LEU A 584 1.61 7.06 -11.33
C LEU A 584 1.90 6.32 -10.03
N ILE A 585 2.72 5.26 -10.09
CA ILE A 585 3.27 4.59 -8.91
C ILE A 585 4.76 4.91 -8.82
N ASN A 586 5.19 5.46 -7.68
CA ASN A 586 6.58 5.77 -7.37
C ASN A 586 7.08 4.86 -6.24
N VAL A 587 8.00 3.95 -6.57
CA VAL A 587 8.74 3.12 -5.60
C VAL A 587 10.08 3.80 -5.32
N ASP A 588 10.22 4.35 -4.11
CA ASP A 588 11.42 5.07 -3.71
C ASP A 588 11.65 4.95 -2.19
N ILE A 589 12.74 5.55 -1.70
CA ILE A 589 13.11 5.57 -0.29
C ILE A 589 12.05 6.35 0.49
N GLN A 590 11.40 5.63 1.41
CA GLN A 590 10.51 6.10 2.45
C GLN A 590 9.45 7.14 2.02
N ASN A 591 8.20 6.67 1.91
CA ASN A 591 7.00 7.49 1.81
C ASN A 591 6.56 8.06 3.18
N SER A 592 5.45 8.81 3.21
CA SER A 592 4.96 9.55 4.39
C SER A 592 4.07 8.74 5.33
N ALA A 593 3.23 7.83 4.83
CA ALA A 593 2.37 6.92 5.60
C ALA A 593 2.46 5.46 5.10
N GLY A 594 2.12 4.48 5.95
CA GLY A 594 2.02 3.07 5.53
C GLY A 594 3.31 2.42 4.97
N ALA A 595 3.10 1.41 4.12
CA ALA A 595 4.13 0.74 3.31
C ALA A 595 4.08 1.25 1.85
N ALA A 596 2.87 1.45 1.32
CA ALA A 596 2.55 2.45 0.33
C ALA A 596 1.45 3.38 0.88
N HIS A 597 1.04 4.36 0.08
CA HIS A 597 -0.28 4.98 0.16
C HIS A 597 -0.72 5.53 -1.19
N SER A 598 -2.03 5.58 -1.37
CA SER A 598 -2.71 6.10 -2.55
C SER A 598 -2.60 7.61 -2.73
N GLY A 599 -3.10 8.10 -3.86
CA GLY A 599 -3.00 9.49 -4.30
C GLY A 599 -2.53 9.60 -5.75
N PHE A 600 -2.02 10.78 -6.12
CA PHE A 600 -1.29 10.95 -7.38
C PHE A 600 0.00 11.75 -7.15
N PRO A 601 1.17 11.10 -7.19
CA PRO A 601 1.38 9.66 -7.33
C PRO A 601 0.89 8.83 -6.13
N ILE A 602 0.75 7.52 -6.36
CA ILE A 602 0.85 6.49 -5.32
C ILE A 602 2.32 6.45 -4.89
N GLN A 603 2.58 6.48 -3.58
CA GLN A 603 3.93 6.56 -3.02
C GLN A 603 4.24 5.29 -2.23
N ALA A 604 5.12 4.45 -2.77
CA ALA A 604 5.50 3.16 -2.22
C ALA A 604 6.92 3.18 -1.66
N TYR A 605 7.13 2.49 -0.53
CA TYR A 605 8.44 2.40 0.11
C TYR A 605 9.19 1.12 -0.31
N ASP A 606 10.30 1.27 -1.02
CA ASP A 606 11.19 0.20 -1.53
C ASP A 606 11.61 -0.88 -0.51
N ARG A 607 11.62 -0.58 0.80
CA ARG A 607 11.85 -1.58 1.87
C ARG A 607 10.74 -2.63 2.01
N TYR A 608 9.51 -2.26 1.68
CA TYR A 608 8.30 -3.06 1.96
C TYR A 608 7.47 -3.39 0.71
N TRP A 609 7.76 -2.74 -0.43
CA TRP A 609 7.03 -2.93 -1.68
C TRP A 609 7.72 -3.91 -2.64
N GLY A 610 6.97 -4.39 -3.63
CA GLY A 610 7.47 -5.31 -4.65
C GLY A 610 8.19 -4.62 -5.81
N ASN A 611 8.88 -5.42 -6.64
CA ASN A 611 9.44 -4.97 -7.92
C ASN A 611 8.31 -4.92 -8.96
N LEU A 612 7.98 -3.74 -9.46
CA LEU A 612 6.89 -3.54 -10.42
C LEU A 612 7.24 -4.00 -11.84
N ALA A 613 8.46 -4.51 -12.06
CA ALA A 613 8.91 -5.14 -13.29
C ALA A 613 9.22 -6.64 -13.18
N ASP A 614 8.78 -7.35 -12.12
CA ASP A 614 8.88 -8.82 -12.10
C ASP A 614 7.78 -9.48 -12.95
N TRP A 615 7.97 -9.42 -14.27
CA TRP A 615 7.09 -10.00 -15.28
C TRP A 615 6.85 -11.53 -15.10
N ASN A 616 7.70 -12.24 -14.36
CA ASN A 616 7.54 -13.69 -14.16
C ASN A 616 6.50 -14.03 -13.08
N SER A 617 6.25 -13.14 -12.13
CA SER A 617 5.30 -13.37 -11.03
C SER A 617 4.01 -12.57 -11.19
N LEU A 618 4.07 -11.35 -11.72
CA LEU A 618 2.92 -10.45 -11.82
C LEU A 618 1.69 -11.06 -12.53
N PRO A 619 1.78 -11.74 -13.69
CA PRO A 619 0.60 -12.33 -14.34
C PRO A 619 0.06 -13.58 -13.64
N VAL A 620 0.87 -14.27 -12.84
CA VAL A 620 0.51 -15.54 -12.19
C VAL A 620 -0.07 -15.28 -10.80
N ASP A 621 0.70 -14.63 -9.93
CA ASP A 621 0.31 -14.39 -8.54
C ASP A 621 -0.39 -13.02 -8.35
N GLY A 622 -0.28 -12.08 -9.29
CA GLY A 622 -0.82 -10.72 -9.16
C GLY A 622 -0.05 -9.84 -8.17
N SER A 623 -0.44 -8.56 -8.05
CA SER A 623 0.02 -7.68 -6.97
C SER A 623 -1.15 -7.00 -6.27
N TRP A 624 -1.70 -7.68 -5.27
CA TRP A 624 -2.83 -7.15 -4.48
C TRP A 624 -2.54 -5.77 -3.88
N GLY A 625 -1.29 -5.50 -3.48
CA GLY A 625 -0.88 -4.20 -2.94
C GLY A 625 -1.07 -3.07 -3.95
N ASP A 626 -0.56 -3.23 -5.17
CA ASP A 626 -0.71 -2.23 -6.23
C ASP A 626 -2.17 -2.10 -6.68
N PHE A 627 -2.88 -3.22 -6.80
CA PHE A 627 -4.31 -3.20 -7.15
C PHE A 627 -5.16 -2.47 -6.09
N HIS A 628 -4.78 -2.56 -4.82
CA HIS A 628 -5.40 -1.88 -3.69
C HIS A 628 -5.11 -0.37 -3.70
N GLU A 629 -3.85 0.04 -3.86
CA GLU A 629 -3.49 1.47 -3.90
C GLU A 629 -4.07 2.18 -5.14
N LEU A 630 -4.18 1.49 -6.28
CA LEU A 630 -4.93 1.95 -7.45
C LEU A 630 -6.45 2.00 -7.17
N GLY A 631 -6.99 1.01 -6.44
CA GLY A 631 -8.41 0.92 -6.09
C GLY A 631 -8.90 2.09 -5.23
N HIS A 632 -8.05 2.63 -4.36
CA HIS A 632 -8.35 3.84 -3.59
C HIS A 632 -8.67 5.05 -4.48
N ASN A 633 -7.97 5.22 -5.60
CA ASN A 633 -8.24 6.30 -6.56
C ASN A 633 -9.61 6.14 -7.28
N HIS A 634 -10.25 4.97 -7.15
CA HIS A 634 -11.57 4.64 -7.69
C HIS A 634 -12.71 4.78 -6.66
N GLN A 635 -12.43 4.83 -5.37
CA GLN A 635 -13.43 4.94 -4.30
C GLN A 635 -14.30 6.22 -4.35
N ARG A 636 -15.49 6.14 -3.76
CA ARG A 636 -16.40 7.27 -3.49
C ARG A 636 -17.00 7.16 -2.11
N GLY A 637 -17.12 8.29 -1.39
CA GLY A 637 -17.77 8.33 -0.08
C GLY A 637 -19.23 7.86 -0.12
N TRP A 638 -19.97 8.16 -1.19
CA TRP A 638 -21.39 7.79 -1.31
C TRP A 638 -21.70 6.29 -1.42
N TRP A 639 -20.68 5.42 -1.50
CA TRP A 639 -20.82 3.96 -1.29
C TRP A 639 -19.68 3.35 -0.42
N THR A 640 -18.85 4.17 0.22
CA THR A 640 -17.76 3.73 1.11
C THR A 640 -18.03 4.23 2.53
N PHE A 641 -18.66 3.37 3.32
CA PHE A 641 -19.15 3.67 4.67
C PHE A 641 -18.04 4.13 5.64
N ASP A 642 -18.40 4.86 6.72
CA ASP A 642 -17.43 5.25 7.76
C ASP A 642 -16.62 4.03 8.27
N GLY A 643 -15.30 4.07 8.08
CA GLY A 643 -14.38 3.01 8.49
C GLY A 643 -14.13 1.89 7.47
N ASP A 644 -14.71 1.97 6.26
CA ASP A 644 -14.59 0.97 5.20
C ASP A 644 -13.70 1.39 4.01
N GLY A 645 -12.91 2.46 4.17
CA GLY A 645 -11.86 2.84 3.20
C GLY A 645 -10.90 1.69 2.90
N GLU A 646 -10.47 0.96 3.93
CA GLU A 646 -9.64 -0.26 3.86
C GLU A 646 -10.41 -1.53 3.46
N VAL A 647 -11.70 -1.40 3.11
CA VAL A 647 -12.61 -2.52 2.84
C VAL A 647 -13.13 -2.46 1.40
N THR A 648 -13.85 -1.39 0.99
CA THR A 648 -14.47 -1.31 -0.36
C THR A 648 -13.43 -1.21 -1.49
N VAL A 649 -12.23 -0.70 -1.19
CA VAL A 649 -11.06 -0.72 -2.09
C VAL A 649 -10.77 -2.12 -2.63
N ASN A 650 -10.95 -3.16 -1.80
CA ASN A 650 -10.63 -4.53 -2.16
C ASN A 650 -11.59 -5.14 -3.18
N VAL A 651 -12.72 -4.48 -3.49
CA VAL A 651 -13.58 -4.90 -4.62
C VAL A 651 -12.85 -4.67 -5.95
N PHE A 652 -12.08 -3.59 -6.07
CA PHE A 652 -11.20 -3.33 -7.22
C PHE A 652 -10.01 -4.29 -7.21
N SER A 653 -9.40 -4.54 -6.05
CA SER A 653 -8.31 -5.53 -5.92
C SER A 653 -8.75 -6.93 -6.34
N ASN A 654 -9.93 -7.38 -5.91
CA ASN A 654 -10.50 -8.68 -6.28
C ASN A 654 -10.78 -8.75 -7.79
N TYR A 655 -11.55 -7.79 -8.33
CA TYR A 655 -11.85 -7.76 -9.77
C TYR A 655 -10.59 -7.76 -10.64
N THR A 656 -9.56 -7.03 -10.23
CA THR A 656 -8.27 -7.02 -10.93
C THR A 656 -7.60 -8.39 -10.85
N LEU A 657 -7.58 -9.04 -9.67
CA LEU A 657 -6.99 -10.37 -9.48
C LEU A 657 -7.69 -11.43 -10.34
N GLU A 658 -9.03 -11.49 -10.32
CA GLU A 658 -9.80 -12.46 -11.12
C GLU A 658 -9.57 -12.32 -12.63
N ASN A 659 -9.37 -11.10 -13.13
CA ASN A 659 -9.22 -10.84 -14.58
C ASN A 659 -7.76 -10.86 -15.06
N GLN A 660 -6.76 -10.68 -14.19
CA GLN A 660 -5.34 -10.56 -14.56
C GLN A 660 -4.43 -11.63 -13.95
N SER A 661 -4.90 -12.39 -12.95
CA SER A 661 -4.17 -13.45 -12.25
C SER A 661 -5.12 -14.49 -11.62
N PRO A 662 -6.03 -15.11 -12.39
CA PRO A 662 -7.02 -16.06 -11.86
C PRO A 662 -6.38 -17.29 -11.19
N ASP A 663 -5.22 -17.73 -11.67
CA ASP A 663 -4.45 -18.86 -11.13
C ASP A 663 -3.60 -18.51 -9.88
N SER A 664 -3.85 -17.36 -9.25
CA SER A 664 -3.01 -16.84 -8.16
C SER A 664 -2.86 -17.81 -6.98
N SER A 665 -1.63 -17.98 -6.51
CA SER A 665 -1.32 -18.79 -5.32
C SER A 665 -1.17 -17.94 -4.04
N ASN A 666 -1.43 -16.63 -4.13
CA ASN A 666 -1.16 -15.67 -3.07
C ASN A 666 -2.19 -15.73 -1.91
N SER A 667 -1.93 -15.02 -0.80
CA SER A 667 -2.77 -15.06 0.40
C SER A 667 -4.20 -14.50 0.25
N TRP A 668 -4.50 -13.87 -0.88
CA TRP A 668 -5.78 -13.27 -1.27
C TRP A 668 -6.53 -14.07 -2.33
N ALA A 669 -5.94 -15.11 -2.93
CA ALA A 669 -6.58 -15.96 -3.95
C ALA A 669 -7.98 -16.49 -3.51
N TYR A 670 -8.19 -16.65 -2.20
CA TYR A 670 -9.50 -16.96 -1.61
C TYR A 670 -10.64 -16.00 -2.01
N SER A 671 -10.34 -14.76 -2.44
CA SER A 671 -11.35 -13.79 -2.87
C SER A 671 -12.02 -14.17 -4.19
N ALA A 672 -11.34 -15.00 -4.99
CA ALA A 672 -11.82 -15.61 -6.23
C ALA A 672 -12.30 -17.06 -6.03
N ASP A 673 -12.31 -17.56 -4.79
CA ASP A 673 -12.90 -18.85 -4.41
C ASP A 673 -14.22 -18.60 -3.63
N PRO A 674 -15.39 -18.78 -4.27
CA PRO A 674 -16.69 -18.56 -3.61
C PRO A 674 -16.92 -19.47 -2.40
N LEU A 675 -16.28 -20.65 -2.34
CA LEU A 675 -16.38 -21.56 -1.21
C LEU A 675 -15.52 -21.07 -0.04
N GLU A 676 -14.27 -20.67 -0.26
CA GLU A 676 -13.44 -20.14 0.82
C GLU A 676 -13.94 -18.77 1.30
N THR A 677 -14.41 -17.92 0.38
CA THR A 677 -15.12 -16.67 0.72
C THR A 677 -16.39 -16.93 1.53
N MET A 678 -17.23 -17.91 1.16
CA MET A 678 -18.39 -18.34 1.96
C MET A 678 -17.98 -18.83 3.36
N GLN A 679 -16.95 -19.67 3.46
CA GLN A 679 -16.46 -20.17 4.76
C GLN A 679 -15.97 -19.04 5.68
N ARG A 680 -15.26 -18.05 5.11
CA ARG A 680 -14.80 -16.85 5.82
C ARG A 680 -15.96 -15.93 6.20
N ALA A 681 -16.94 -15.75 5.33
CA ALA A 681 -18.17 -15.01 5.61
C ALA A 681 -18.96 -15.60 6.79
N ILE A 682 -19.14 -16.93 6.83
CA ILE A 682 -19.77 -17.63 7.96
C ILE A 682 -19.01 -17.39 9.26
N ALA A 683 -17.67 -17.41 9.23
CA ALA A 683 -16.83 -17.09 10.40
C ALA A 683 -16.90 -15.61 10.83
N ASP A 684 -17.09 -14.67 9.90
CA ASP A 684 -17.29 -13.24 10.17
C ASP A 684 -18.69 -12.94 10.72
N VAL A 685 -19.72 -13.62 10.24
CA VAL A 685 -21.09 -13.49 10.78
C VAL A 685 -21.23 -14.13 12.15
N ALA A 686 -20.57 -15.27 12.41
CA ALA A 686 -20.54 -15.93 13.72
C ALA A 686 -19.94 -15.07 14.87
N GLN A 687 -19.24 -13.98 14.57
CA GLN A 687 -18.79 -12.98 15.56
C GLN A 687 -19.97 -12.18 16.17
N GLY A 688 -21.13 -12.17 15.51
CA GLY A 688 -22.29 -11.35 15.90
C GLY A 688 -22.05 -9.85 15.69
N GLY A 689 -22.65 -9.03 16.55
CA GLY A 689 -22.56 -7.57 16.50
C GLY A 689 -23.27 -6.94 15.31
N THR A 690 -23.08 -5.63 15.11
CA THR A 690 -23.42 -5.00 13.82
C THR A 690 -22.30 -5.27 12.80
N TYR A 691 -22.58 -5.03 11.52
CA TYR A 691 -21.60 -5.11 10.44
C TYR A 691 -20.28 -4.40 10.78
N SER A 692 -20.35 -3.15 11.26
CA SER A 692 -19.17 -2.35 11.66
C SER A 692 -18.47 -2.82 12.95
N ASN A 693 -18.90 -3.91 13.58
CA ASN A 693 -18.18 -4.56 14.69
C ASN A 693 -17.34 -5.77 14.24
N LYS A 694 -17.51 -6.24 13.00
CA LYS A 694 -16.85 -7.45 12.49
C LYS A 694 -15.38 -7.19 12.17
N SER A 695 -14.54 -8.18 12.51
CA SER A 695 -13.08 -8.06 12.44
C SER A 695 -12.52 -8.17 11.01
N SER A 696 -13.18 -8.96 10.15
CA SER A 696 -13.12 -8.83 8.70
C SER A 696 -14.49 -8.41 8.15
N ARG A 697 -14.47 -7.68 7.04
CA ARG A 697 -15.67 -7.22 6.30
C ARG A 697 -15.56 -7.40 4.79
N TRP A 698 -14.43 -7.88 4.28
CA TRP A 698 -14.20 -8.09 2.84
C TRP A 698 -15.13 -9.16 2.27
N SER A 699 -15.35 -10.24 3.02
CA SER A 699 -16.21 -11.38 2.67
C SER A 699 -17.66 -10.95 2.32
N PHE A 700 -18.18 -9.88 2.92
CA PHE A 700 -19.50 -9.32 2.57
C PHE A 700 -19.56 -8.79 1.13
N TRP A 701 -18.47 -8.17 0.66
CA TRP A 701 -18.39 -7.62 -0.69
C TRP A 701 -18.07 -8.72 -1.72
N PHE A 702 -17.21 -9.68 -1.37
CA PHE A 702 -16.89 -10.80 -2.27
C PHE A 702 -18.11 -11.70 -2.51
N GLN A 703 -18.92 -12.00 -1.48
CA GLN A 703 -20.20 -12.70 -1.64
C GLN A 703 -21.22 -12.02 -2.57
N LEU A 704 -21.10 -10.71 -2.81
CA LEU A 704 -21.94 -9.99 -3.77
C LEU A 704 -21.44 -10.16 -5.21
N ALA A 705 -20.14 -10.35 -5.41
CA ALA A 705 -19.59 -10.79 -6.69
C ALA A 705 -19.91 -12.28 -6.95
N ASP A 706 -19.68 -13.18 -5.98
CA ASP A 706 -20.03 -14.61 -6.05
C ASP A 706 -21.51 -14.84 -6.42
N GLY A 707 -22.39 -13.96 -5.93
CA GLY A 707 -23.84 -14.09 -6.06
C GLY A 707 -24.44 -13.54 -7.36
N PHE A 708 -23.81 -12.54 -7.98
CA PHE A 708 -24.40 -11.76 -9.09
C PHE A 708 -23.42 -11.32 -10.19
N GLY A 709 -22.11 -11.43 -9.95
CA GLY A 709 -21.04 -10.98 -10.85
C GLY A 709 -20.72 -9.48 -10.76
N PHE A 710 -19.52 -9.12 -11.23
CA PHE A 710 -19.01 -7.74 -11.19
C PHE A 710 -19.79 -6.76 -12.09
N GLU A 711 -20.60 -7.24 -13.03
CA GLU A 711 -21.51 -6.38 -13.81
C GLU A 711 -22.58 -5.73 -12.91
N THR A 712 -23.04 -6.41 -11.85
CA THR A 712 -23.94 -5.80 -10.86
C THR A 712 -23.23 -4.69 -10.06
N TYR A 713 -21.95 -4.89 -9.69
CA TYR A 713 -21.14 -3.82 -9.08
C TYR A 713 -21.04 -2.60 -10.01
N ARG A 714 -20.72 -2.84 -11.28
CA ARG A 714 -20.63 -1.82 -12.34
C ARG A 714 -21.94 -1.05 -12.51
N ASN A 715 -23.09 -1.74 -12.59
CA ASN A 715 -24.39 -1.10 -12.74
C ASN A 715 -24.81 -0.29 -11.49
N VAL A 716 -24.54 -0.81 -10.29
CA VAL A 716 -24.78 -0.07 -9.04
C VAL A 716 -23.89 1.17 -8.96
N PHE A 717 -22.59 1.08 -9.26
CA PHE A 717 -21.69 2.24 -9.31
C PHE A 717 -22.07 3.23 -10.42
N ALA A 718 -22.45 2.76 -11.61
CA ALA A 718 -22.99 3.60 -12.69
C ALA A 718 -24.24 4.38 -12.25
N SER A 719 -25.12 3.79 -11.43
CA SER A 719 -26.28 4.49 -10.88
C SER A 719 -25.89 5.68 -9.99
N TYR A 720 -24.79 5.55 -9.24
CA TYR A 720 -24.27 6.64 -8.42
C TYR A 720 -23.57 7.72 -9.26
N GLU A 721 -22.75 7.35 -10.26
CA GLU A 721 -22.13 8.34 -11.15
C GLU A 721 -23.17 9.04 -12.05
N ALA A 722 -24.26 8.37 -12.41
CA ALA A 722 -25.41 8.98 -13.06
C ALA A 722 -26.09 10.05 -12.18
N ASP A 723 -26.28 9.79 -10.88
CA ASP A 723 -26.75 10.82 -9.94
C ASP A 723 -25.71 11.94 -9.74
N ASN A 724 -24.41 11.61 -9.63
CA ASN A 724 -23.33 12.60 -9.53
C ASN A 724 -23.33 13.58 -10.73
N ALA A 725 -23.56 13.09 -11.95
CA ALA A 725 -23.63 13.94 -13.14
C ALA A 725 -24.96 14.71 -13.29
N ASN A 726 -26.11 14.10 -12.96
CA ASN A 726 -27.44 14.63 -13.32
C ASN A 726 -28.21 15.26 -12.14
N ASN A 727 -27.95 14.81 -10.91
CA ASN A 727 -28.63 15.25 -9.69
C ASN A 727 -27.75 15.00 -8.43
N PRO A 728 -26.67 15.78 -8.21
CA PRO A 728 -25.77 15.58 -7.07
C PRO A 728 -26.48 15.57 -5.70
N SER A 729 -27.65 16.20 -5.60
CA SER A 729 -28.51 16.21 -4.40
C SER A 729 -29.31 14.93 -4.15
N ALA A 730 -29.21 13.90 -5.00
CA ALA A 730 -29.71 12.54 -4.74
C ALA A 730 -28.63 11.57 -4.24
N LEU A 731 -27.35 11.97 -4.27
CA LEU A 731 -26.30 11.22 -3.60
C LEU A 731 -26.53 11.24 -2.08
N PRO A 732 -26.28 10.13 -1.36
CA PRO A 732 -26.35 10.10 0.08
C PRO A 732 -25.32 11.06 0.70
N SER A 733 -25.70 11.71 1.79
CA SER A 733 -24.93 12.77 2.45
C SER A 733 -24.45 12.40 3.86
N SER A 734 -24.65 11.13 4.25
CA SER A 734 -24.23 10.55 5.52
C SER A 734 -24.19 9.02 5.45
N ASN A 735 -23.37 8.42 6.31
CA ASN A 735 -23.20 6.96 6.48
C ASN A 735 -24.50 6.15 6.70
N ALA A 736 -25.57 6.80 7.20
CA ALA A 736 -26.90 6.17 7.28
C ALA A 736 -27.58 6.13 5.91
N GLU A 737 -27.52 7.23 5.15
CA GLU A 737 -28.06 7.31 3.79
C GLU A 737 -27.26 6.47 2.80
N GLU A 738 -25.94 6.34 2.97
CA GLU A 738 -25.07 5.48 2.17
C GLU A 738 -25.49 4.00 2.27
N LYS A 739 -25.75 3.52 3.50
CA LYS A 739 -26.19 2.15 3.75
C LYS A 739 -27.62 1.89 3.26
N ASP A 740 -28.52 2.84 3.46
CA ASP A 740 -29.86 2.81 2.88
C ASP A 740 -29.81 2.74 1.35
N GLN A 741 -28.99 3.57 0.70
CA GLN A 741 -28.84 3.58 -0.75
C GLN A 741 -28.13 2.32 -1.28
N TRP A 742 -27.19 1.75 -0.55
CA TRP A 742 -26.56 0.46 -0.92
C TRP A 742 -27.60 -0.67 -0.96
N LEU A 743 -28.37 -0.85 0.12
CA LEU A 743 -29.45 -1.84 0.17
C LEU A 743 -30.46 -1.63 -0.96
N VAL A 744 -30.93 -0.39 -1.15
CA VAL A 744 -31.98 -0.08 -2.13
C VAL A 744 -31.49 -0.25 -3.57
N ARG A 745 -30.28 0.23 -3.92
CA ARG A 745 -29.76 0.14 -5.29
C ARG A 745 -29.42 -1.30 -5.66
N TRP A 746 -28.74 -2.04 -4.78
CA TRP A 746 -28.42 -3.44 -5.04
C TRP A 746 -29.68 -4.28 -5.24
N SER A 747 -30.64 -4.18 -4.31
CA SER A 747 -31.89 -4.94 -4.37
C SER A 747 -32.69 -4.68 -5.66
N ASN A 748 -32.76 -3.43 -6.11
CA ASN A 748 -33.48 -3.08 -7.35
C ASN A 748 -32.74 -3.51 -8.63
N GLU A 749 -31.40 -3.57 -8.61
CA GLU A 749 -30.59 -4.08 -9.74
C GLU A 749 -30.75 -5.60 -9.88
N VAL A 750 -30.59 -6.35 -8.79
CA VAL A 750 -30.65 -7.83 -8.83
C VAL A 750 -32.07 -8.40 -8.80
N GLY A 751 -33.07 -7.60 -8.43
CA GLY A 751 -34.47 -7.99 -8.37
C GLY A 751 -34.85 -8.85 -7.15
N TYR A 752 -34.03 -8.85 -6.09
CA TYR A 752 -34.25 -9.54 -4.82
C TYR A 752 -34.23 -8.57 -3.63
N ASP A 753 -34.95 -8.87 -2.56
CA ASP A 753 -34.80 -8.18 -1.28
C ASP A 753 -33.54 -8.69 -0.57
N MET A 754 -32.54 -7.82 -0.45
CA MET A 754 -31.26 -8.14 0.18
C MET A 754 -31.28 -7.95 1.71
N THR A 755 -32.45 -7.72 2.34
CA THR A 755 -32.56 -7.47 3.79
C THR A 755 -32.08 -8.67 4.62
N GLU A 756 -32.45 -9.90 4.28
CA GLU A 756 -32.01 -11.08 5.05
C GLU A 756 -30.48 -11.25 5.02
N PHE A 757 -29.85 -11.02 3.86
CA PHE A 757 -28.39 -11.04 3.71
C PHE A 757 -27.71 -9.84 4.40
N MET A 758 -28.06 -8.61 4.04
CA MET A 758 -27.32 -7.43 4.50
C MET A 758 -27.64 -7.07 5.95
N VAL A 759 -28.92 -7.08 6.33
CA VAL A 759 -29.40 -6.52 7.61
C VAL A 759 -29.43 -7.59 8.69
N ASP A 760 -30.15 -8.70 8.46
CA ASP A 760 -30.37 -9.71 9.50
C ASP A 760 -29.16 -10.64 9.68
N THR A 761 -28.49 -11.02 8.59
CA THR A 761 -27.29 -11.89 8.61
C THR A 761 -26.01 -11.08 8.86
N TRP A 762 -25.71 -10.08 8.02
CA TRP A 762 -24.48 -9.29 8.13
C TRP A 762 -24.54 -8.15 9.15
N GLY A 763 -25.72 -7.77 9.65
CA GLY A 763 -25.88 -6.75 10.69
C GLY A 763 -25.73 -5.31 10.18
N LEU A 764 -25.94 -5.06 8.88
CA LEU A 764 -25.85 -3.72 8.28
C LEU A 764 -27.03 -2.86 8.78
N THR A 765 -26.71 -1.76 9.48
CA THR A 765 -27.73 -0.89 10.06
C THR A 765 -28.27 0.08 9.01
N VAL A 766 -29.53 -0.11 8.63
CA VAL A 766 -30.31 0.69 7.66
C VAL A 766 -31.59 1.22 8.31
N SER A 767 -32.29 2.15 7.67
CA SER A 767 -33.61 2.60 8.08
C SER A 767 -34.72 1.62 7.69
N GLN A 768 -35.79 1.61 8.47
CA GLN A 768 -37.03 0.90 8.11
C GLN A 768 -37.62 1.40 6.77
N SER A 769 -37.27 2.61 6.31
CA SER A 769 -37.75 3.12 5.02
C SER A 769 -37.05 2.46 3.83
N ALA A 770 -35.77 2.10 3.96
CA ALA A 770 -35.05 1.33 2.97
C ALA A 770 -35.64 -0.08 2.85
N ILE A 771 -35.73 -0.82 3.98
CA ILE A 771 -36.33 -2.16 4.05
C ILE A 771 -37.76 -2.17 3.44
N ASN A 772 -38.62 -1.24 3.85
CA ASN A 772 -39.99 -1.15 3.36
C ASN A 772 -40.09 -0.84 1.84
N SER A 773 -39.02 -0.39 1.20
CA SER A 773 -38.99 -0.09 -0.25
C SER A 773 -38.57 -1.30 -1.10
N VAL A 774 -37.90 -2.29 -0.51
CA VAL A 774 -37.43 -3.51 -1.19
C VAL A 774 -38.30 -4.74 -0.89
N ALA A 775 -39.06 -4.74 0.22
CA ALA A 775 -39.95 -5.81 0.70
C ALA A 775 -41.19 -6.17 -0.18
N ALA A 776 -41.11 -5.91 -1.49
CA ALA A 776 -42.00 -6.45 -2.52
C ALA A 776 -41.27 -7.39 -3.51
N LEU A 777 -39.95 -7.50 -3.39
CA LEU A 777 -39.07 -8.43 -4.11
C LEU A 777 -39.00 -9.79 -3.36
N PRO A 778 -38.61 -10.89 -4.03
CA PRO A 778 -38.30 -12.16 -3.36
C PRO A 778 -37.01 -12.06 -2.52
N ASP A 779 -36.94 -12.77 -1.40
CA ASP A 779 -35.76 -12.82 -0.53
C ASP A 779 -34.56 -13.53 -1.20
N TRP A 780 -33.32 -13.17 -0.81
CA TRP A 780 -32.10 -13.81 -1.31
C TRP A 780 -31.04 -14.05 -0.24
N MET A 781 -30.39 -15.22 -0.34
CA MET A 781 -29.21 -15.61 0.43
C MET A 781 -28.19 -16.33 -0.48
N PRO A 782 -26.86 -16.10 -0.30
CA PRO A 782 -25.84 -16.66 -1.18
C PRO A 782 -25.63 -18.16 -0.96
N LEU A 783 -25.15 -18.81 -2.02
CA LEU A 783 -24.78 -20.21 -2.06
C LEU A 783 -23.34 -20.36 -2.59
N ALA A 784 -22.68 -21.43 -2.19
CA ALA A 784 -21.43 -21.90 -2.76
C ALA A 784 -21.47 -23.44 -2.89
N THR A 785 -20.47 -24.03 -3.54
CA THR A 785 -20.32 -25.49 -3.65
C THR A 785 -18.87 -25.92 -3.41
N SER A 786 -18.71 -27.11 -2.85
CA SER A 786 -17.43 -27.81 -2.72
C SER A 786 -17.14 -28.79 -3.85
N LEU A 787 -17.98 -28.79 -4.89
CA LEU A 787 -17.59 -29.29 -6.21
C LEU A 787 -16.79 -28.21 -6.89
N GLY A 788 -15.47 -28.41 -6.99
CA GLY A 788 -14.62 -27.68 -7.93
C GLY A 788 -14.45 -28.49 -9.21
N ASP A 789 -13.89 -27.83 -10.23
CA ASP A 789 -13.50 -28.46 -11.49
C ASP A 789 -12.50 -29.60 -11.26
N PHE A 790 -12.50 -30.58 -12.17
CA PHE A 790 -11.62 -31.74 -12.04
C PHE A 790 -11.03 -32.20 -13.36
N GLN A 791 -10.00 -33.03 -13.23
CA GLN A 791 -9.26 -33.65 -14.33
C GLN A 791 -9.49 -35.16 -14.22
N ILE A 792 -9.70 -35.84 -15.34
CA ILE A 792 -9.96 -37.30 -15.36
C ILE A 792 -9.44 -37.93 -16.66
N ASP A 793 -8.96 -39.16 -16.59
CA ASP A 793 -8.54 -39.91 -17.77
C ASP A 793 -9.63 -40.88 -18.26
N LEU A 794 -9.64 -41.15 -19.56
CA LEU A 794 -10.63 -42.04 -20.16
C LEU A 794 -10.51 -43.46 -19.57
N GLY A 795 -11.63 -44.00 -19.09
CA GLY A 795 -11.69 -45.29 -18.38
C GLY A 795 -11.72 -45.16 -16.84
N GLU A 796 -11.40 -43.99 -16.27
CA GLU A 796 -11.63 -43.71 -14.85
C GLU A 796 -13.09 -43.27 -14.57
N LEU A 797 -13.47 -43.26 -13.28
CA LEU A 797 -14.80 -42.88 -12.80
C LEU A 797 -14.71 -41.89 -11.63
N GLN A 798 -15.16 -40.65 -11.81
CA GLN A 798 -15.21 -39.66 -10.73
C GLN A 798 -16.54 -39.76 -9.98
N VAL A 799 -16.48 -39.98 -8.66
CA VAL A 799 -17.65 -39.99 -7.77
C VAL A 799 -17.89 -38.58 -7.22
N ILE A 800 -19.13 -38.08 -7.36
CA ILE A 800 -19.52 -36.68 -7.11
C ILE A 800 -20.66 -36.67 -6.09
N ASP A 801 -20.41 -36.26 -4.84
CA ASP A 801 -21.46 -36.19 -3.82
C ASP A 801 -22.23 -34.86 -3.86
N ALA A 802 -22.94 -34.63 -4.97
CA ALA A 802 -23.62 -33.37 -5.25
C ALA A 802 -24.61 -32.96 -4.14
N ALA A 803 -25.27 -33.92 -3.48
CA ALA A 803 -26.17 -33.64 -2.37
C ALA A 803 -25.48 -33.15 -1.08
N ALA A 804 -24.20 -33.49 -0.86
CA ALA A 804 -23.44 -33.07 0.32
C ALA A 804 -22.58 -31.82 0.09
N SER A 805 -22.36 -31.41 -1.17
CA SER A 805 -21.37 -30.39 -1.53
C SER A 805 -21.84 -28.93 -1.47
N GLY A 806 -23.14 -28.66 -1.47
CA GLY A 806 -23.68 -27.30 -1.41
C GLY A 806 -23.55 -26.66 -0.02
N LEU A 807 -23.26 -25.36 0.03
CA LEU A 807 -23.13 -24.57 1.26
C LEU A 807 -23.92 -23.26 1.16
N GLY A 808 -24.86 -23.05 2.07
CA GLY A 808 -25.53 -21.76 2.27
C GLY A 808 -24.94 -20.97 3.44
N MET A 809 -25.17 -19.67 3.48
CA MET A 809 -24.63 -18.74 4.50
C MET A 809 -25.11 -19.02 5.94
N ASP A 810 -26.28 -19.65 6.10
CA ASP A 810 -26.81 -20.15 7.37
C ASP A 810 -26.43 -21.62 7.65
N GLY A 811 -25.63 -22.23 6.77
CA GLY A 811 -25.31 -23.66 6.74
C GLY A 811 -26.33 -24.52 5.98
N VAL A 812 -27.30 -23.93 5.27
CA VAL A 812 -28.38 -24.66 4.57
C VAL A 812 -28.34 -24.43 3.06
N ALA A 813 -27.94 -25.47 2.32
CA ALA A 813 -28.19 -25.58 0.89
C ALA A 813 -28.95 -26.89 0.61
N THR A 814 -29.98 -26.82 -0.23
CA THR A 814 -30.75 -27.98 -0.68
C THR A 814 -30.39 -28.28 -2.13
N PHE A 815 -29.83 -29.46 -2.41
CA PHE A 815 -29.56 -29.88 -3.79
C PHE A 815 -30.86 -30.00 -4.59
N ALA A 816 -30.98 -29.20 -5.65
CA ALA A 816 -32.14 -29.11 -6.52
C ALA A 816 -32.06 -30.05 -7.74
N GLY A 817 -30.85 -30.39 -8.19
CA GLY A 817 -30.59 -31.37 -9.23
C GLY A 817 -29.36 -31.07 -10.09
N ILE A 818 -29.17 -31.89 -11.13
CA ILE A 818 -28.29 -31.59 -12.26
C ILE A 818 -29.17 -30.98 -13.37
N THR A 819 -28.85 -29.78 -13.83
CA THR A 819 -29.68 -29.01 -14.77
C THR A 819 -29.13 -29.00 -16.20
N SER A 820 -27.81 -29.12 -16.36
CA SER A 820 -27.16 -29.45 -17.63
C SER A 820 -26.37 -30.76 -17.52
N GLN A 821 -26.44 -31.59 -18.55
CA GLN A 821 -25.71 -32.85 -18.65
C GLN A 821 -24.41 -32.66 -19.47
N PRO A 822 -23.37 -33.47 -19.23
CA PRO A 822 -22.19 -33.50 -20.08
C PRO A 822 -22.54 -33.75 -21.55
N GLN A 823 -21.71 -33.21 -22.45
CA GLN A 823 -21.77 -33.48 -23.89
C GLN A 823 -20.84 -34.64 -24.29
N HIS A 824 -19.75 -34.81 -23.54
CA HIS A 824 -18.63 -35.69 -23.87
C HIS A 824 -18.35 -36.75 -22.78
N GLY A 825 -19.30 -36.95 -21.88
CA GLY A 825 -19.28 -37.93 -20.80
C GLY A 825 -20.70 -38.34 -20.38
N THR A 826 -20.81 -39.14 -19.32
CA THR A 826 -22.07 -39.71 -18.81
C THR A 826 -22.16 -39.49 -17.30
N LEU A 827 -23.24 -38.87 -16.83
CA LEU A 827 -23.56 -38.80 -15.38
C LEU A 827 -24.60 -39.85 -15.00
N THR A 828 -24.23 -40.74 -14.07
CA THR A 828 -25.13 -41.76 -13.50
C THR A 828 -25.49 -41.41 -12.06
N ASP A 829 -26.78 -41.15 -11.80
CA ASP A 829 -27.34 -40.96 -10.44
C ASP A 829 -27.41 -42.29 -9.68
N SER A 830 -26.89 -42.30 -8.45
CA SER A 830 -26.99 -43.45 -7.53
C SER A 830 -28.29 -43.49 -6.71
N GLY A 831 -29.18 -42.51 -6.90
CA GLY A 831 -30.50 -42.43 -6.25
C GLY A 831 -30.47 -41.90 -4.81
N ASN A 832 -29.31 -41.45 -4.35
CA ASN A 832 -29.08 -40.82 -3.05
C ASN A 832 -28.56 -39.38 -3.16
N GLY A 833 -28.39 -38.85 -4.39
CA GLY A 833 -27.76 -37.54 -4.64
C GLY A 833 -26.25 -37.59 -4.87
N THR A 834 -25.65 -38.79 -4.86
CA THR A 834 -24.28 -39.01 -5.36
C THR A 834 -24.34 -39.48 -6.81
N TYR A 835 -23.52 -38.88 -7.66
CA TYR A 835 -23.38 -39.19 -9.08
C TYR A 835 -22.03 -39.85 -9.36
N THR A 836 -21.93 -40.56 -10.49
CA THR A 836 -20.65 -40.97 -11.08
C THR A 836 -20.53 -40.36 -12.47
N TYR A 837 -19.43 -39.68 -12.75
CA TYR A 837 -19.05 -39.22 -14.08
C TYR A 837 -18.12 -40.23 -14.75
N GLU A 838 -18.42 -40.56 -16.00
CA GLU A 838 -17.67 -41.47 -16.88
C GLU A 838 -17.41 -40.74 -18.23
N PRO A 839 -16.15 -40.43 -18.60
CA PRO A 839 -15.84 -39.77 -19.87
C PRO A 839 -16.13 -40.67 -21.08
N ASN A 840 -16.64 -40.08 -22.17
CA ASN A 840 -16.91 -40.76 -23.46
C ASN A 840 -15.95 -40.32 -24.58
N ILE A 841 -15.10 -39.32 -24.34
CA ILE A 841 -14.04 -38.83 -25.24
C ILE A 841 -12.65 -39.12 -24.66
N ILE A 842 -11.63 -39.07 -25.53
CA ILE A 842 -10.25 -39.43 -25.20
C ILE A 842 -9.50 -38.27 -24.55
N SER A 843 -9.67 -37.06 -25.09
CA SER A 843 -9.07 -35.84 -24.56
C SER A 843 -9.87 -34.61 -24.97
N GLY A 844 -10.13 -33.68 -24.05
CA GLY A 844 -10.87 -32.45 -24.36
C GLY A 844 -11.49 -31.78 -23.13
N LEU A 845 -12.47 -30.91 -23.37
CA LEU A 845 -13.28 -30.28 -22.33
C LEU A 845 -14.72 -30.81 -22.39
N ASP A 846 -15.32 -30.97 -21.23
CA ASP A 846 -16.71 -31.34 -21.01
C ASP A 846 -17.21 -30.66 -19.74
N SER A 847 -18.52 -30.38 -19.60
CA SER A 847 -19.02 -29.78 -18.36
C SER A 847 -20.48 -30.06 -18.09
N PHE A 848 -20.85 -29.96 -16.82
CA PHE A 848 -22.21 -30.18 -16.33
C PHE A 848 -22.59 -29.12 -15.30
N THR A 849 -23.89 -28.95 -15.06
CA THR A 849 -24.38 -27.88 -14.18
C THR A 849 -25.16 -28.47 -13.01
N VAL A 850 -24.72 -28.14 -11.79
CA VAL A 850 -25.40 -28.50 -10.54
C VAL A 850 -26.22 -27.32 -10.04
N SER A 851 -27.34 -27.59 -9.35
CA SER A 851 -28.22 -26.55 -8.83
C SER A 851 -28.53 -26.75 -7.35
N TYR A 852 -28.49 -25.65 -6.58
CA TYR A 852 -28.79 -25.60 -5.16
C TYR A 852 -29.82 -24.50 -4.84
N GLN A 853 -30.69 -24.76 -3.86
CA GLN A 853 -31.66 -23.82 -3.31
C GLN A 853 -31.26 -23.43 -1.86
N SER A 854 -31.35 -22.14 -1.55
CA SER A 854 -31.08 -21.57 -0.22
C SER A 854 -32.27 -21.72 0.73
N SER A 855 -32.10 -21.31 1.99
CA SER A 855 -33.18 -21.15 2.96
C SER A 855 -34.19 -20.04 2.61
N ALA A 856 -33.73 -18.95 1.97
CA ALA A 856 -34.58 -17.90 1.38
C ALA A 856 -35.38 -18.41 0.15
N GLY A 857 -34.96 -19.52 -0.46
CA GLY A 857 -35.63 -20.17 -1.57
C GLY A 857 -35.16 -19.73 -2.96
N ASN A 858 -34.26 -18.73 -3.06
CA ASN A 858 -33.52 -18.47 -4.30
C ASN A 858 -32.69 -19.72 -4.67
N THR A 859 -32.41 -19.86 -5.97
CA THR A 859 -31.69 -21.02 -6.54
C THR A 859 -30.50 -20.50 -7.34
N GLN A 860 -29.35 -21.14 -7.17
CA GLN A 860 -28.11 -20.83 -7.89
C GLN A 860 -27.62 -22.07 -8.62
N GLU A 861 -27.04 -21.87 -9.80
CA GLU A 861 -26.46 -22.90 -10.64
C GLU A 861 -24.94 -22.73 -10.67
N PHE A 862 -24.21 -23.85 -10.64
CA PHE A 862 -22.75 -23.89 -10.69
C PHE A 862 -22.36 -24.84 -11.83
N VAL A 863 -21.58 -24.34 -12.78
CA VAL A 863 -20.97 -25.18 -13.83
C VAL A 863 -19.73 -25.83 -13.21
N ILE A 864 -19.56 -27.12 -13.48
CA ILE A 864 -18.36 -27.89 -13.12
C ILE A 864 -17.71 -28.29 -14.43
N GLU A 865 -16.54 -27.73 -14.72
CA GLU A 865 -15.72 -28.04 -15.88
C GLU A 865 -14.89 -29.31 -15.61
N VAL A 866 -14.76 -30.13 -16.65
CA VAL A 866 -14.07 -31.41 -16.65
C VAL A 866 -13.10 -31.43 -17.81
N THR A 867 -11.80 -31.50 -17.51
CA THR A 867 -10.79 -31.77 -18.54
C THR A 867 -10.53 -33.26 -18.60
N VAL A 868 -10.67 -33.83 -19.79
CA VAL A 868 -10.45 -35.25 -20.06
C VAL A 868 -9.06 -35.45 -20.69
N GLY A 869 -8.35 -36.51 -20.27
CA GLY A 869 -7.13 -36.98 -20.92
C GLY A 869 -5.83 -36.32 -20.45
N THR A 870 -5.73 -35.93 -19.18
CA THR A 870 -4.52 -35.31 -18.59
C THR A 870 -3.32 -36.24 -18.43
N GLY A 871 -3.55 -37.55 -18.28
CA GLY A 871 -2.55 -38.62 -18.26
C GLY A 871 -2.64 -39.57 -19.47
N PHE A 872 -3.53 -39.27 -20.41
CA PHE A 872 -3.77 -40.07 -21.62
C PHE A 872 -2.46 -40.43 -22.36
N LEU A 873 -2.25 -41.73 -22.55
CA LEU A 873 -1.15 -42.28 -23.32
C LEU A 873 -1.61 -42.61 -24.75
N PRO A 874 -1.11 -41.92 -25.79
CA PRO A 874 -1.36 -42.34 -27.16
C PRO A 874 -0.91 -43.80 -27.37
N GLY A 875 -1.76 -44.62 -27.97
CA GLY A 875 -1.51 -46.05 -28.16
C GLY A 875 -1.81 -46.97 -26.97
N ASP A 876 -2.14 -46.47 -25.78
CA ASP A 876 -2.80 -47.27 -24.73
C ASP A 876 -4.23 -47.56 -25.21
N VAL A 877 -4.49 -48.76 -25.73
CA VAL A 877 -5.76 -49.16 -26.37
C VAL A 877 -6.72 -49.74 -25.33
N ASN A 878 -6.19 -50.27 -24.23
CA ASN A 878 -6.99 -50.94 -23.20
C ASN A 878 -7.46 -49.98 -22.08
N LEU A 879 -6.82 -48.80 -21.99
CA LEU A 879 -7.06 -47.71 -21.04
C LEU A 879 -6.78 -48.09 -19.57
N ASP A 880 -5.75 -48.91 -19.33
CA ASP A 880 -5.27 -49.30 -17.99
C ASP A 880 -4.17 -48.37 -17.42
N GLY A 881 -3.75 -47.36 -18.21
CA GLY A 881 -2.72 -46.38 -17.84
C GLY A 881 -1.30 -46.85 -18.16
N GLY A 882 -1.17 -47.86 -19.01
CA GLY A 882 0.08 -48.46 -19.47
C GLY A 882 0.08 -48.67 -20.98
N LEU A 883 1.26 -48.63 -21.59
CA LEU A 883 1.43 -48.99 -23.00
C LEU A 883 2.23 -50.30 -23.09
N ASP A 884 1.51 -51.40 -23.24
CA ASP A 884 1.97 -52.77 -22.99
C ASP A 884 1.50 -53.76 -24.08
N SER A 885 1.96 -55.02 -24.01
CA SER A 885 1.63 -56.06 -25.00
C SER A 885 0.13 -56.34 -25.19
N ASN A 886 -0.72 -55.97 -24.22
CA ASN A 886 -2.17 -56.10 -24.29
C ASN A 886 -2.78 -55.11 -25.29
N ASP A 887 -2.28 -53.88 -25.37
CA ASP A 887 -2.73 -52.87 -26.33
C ASP A 887 -2.44 -53.30 -27.76
N VAL A 888 -1.22 -53.78 -27.98
CA VAL A 888 -0.81 -54.35 -29.26
C VAL A 888 -1.68 -55.56 -29.62
N ALA A 889 -2.11 -56.36 -28.64
CA ALA A 889 -3.01 -57.49 -28.87
C ALA A 889 -4.47 -57.08 -29.12
N LEU A 890 -4.96 -55.98 -28.52
CA LEU A 890 -6.31 -55.44 -28.74
C LEU A 890 -6.41 -54.69 -30.06
N PHE A 891 -5.42 -53.88 -30.39
CA PHE A 891 -5.24 -53.28 -31.72
C PHE A 891 -5.26 -54.35 -32.82
N LEU A 892 -4.56 -55.48 -32.62
CA LEU A 892 -4.54 -56.60 -33.56
C LEU A 892 -5.89 -57.36 -33.63
N GLN A 893 -6.77 -57.24 -32.63
CA GLN A 893 -8.14 -57.78 -32.67
C GLN A 893 -9.12 -56.84 -33.39
N GLY A 894 -8.94 -55.52 -33.24
CA GLY A 894 -9.70 -54.51 -33.99
C GLY A 894 -9.17 -54.24 -35.41
N TRP A 895 -8.03 -54.80 -35.78
CA TRP A 895 -7.37 -54.55 -37.07
C TRP A 895 -8.31 -54.68 -38.28
N ARG A 896 -8.47 -53.58 -39.03
CA ARG A 896 -9.38 -53.43 -40.18
C ARG A 896 -10.88 -53.51 -39.84
N SER A 897 -11.26 -53.31 -38.58
CA SER A 897 -12.67 -53.10 -38.23
C SER A 897 -13.20 -51.77 -38.75
N ASP A 898 -14.47 -51.78 -39.15
CA ASP A 898 -15.29 -50.59 -39.33
C ASP A 898 -15.83 -50.21 -37.94
N THR A 899 -15.38 -49.07 -37.43
CA THR A 899 -15.74 -48.55 -36.10
C THR A 899 -16.89 -47.52 -36.19
N THR A 900 -17.41 -47.25 -37.39
CA THR A 900 -18.38 -46.17 -37.59
C THR A 900 -19.70 -46.42 -36.85
N GLY A 901 -20.03 -45.51 -35.93
CA GLY A 901 -21.21 -45.60 -35.07
C GLY A 901 -20.95 -46.06 -33.64
N LEU A 902 -19.69 -46.34 -33.28
CA LEU A 902 -19.20 -46.41 -31.91
C LEU A 902 -18.92 -44.99 -31.35
N THR A 903 -18.82 -44.82 -30.02
CA THR A 903 -18.32 -43.57 -29.40
C THR A 903 -16.83 -43.36 -29.69
N GLU A 904 -16.28 -42.16 -29.47
CA GLU A 904 -14.84 -41.91 -29.68
C GLU A 904 -13.97 -42.80 -28.79
N ALA A 905 -14.35 -42.97 -27.53
CA ALA A 905 -13.74 -43.94 -26.62
C ALA A 905 -13.81 -45.39 -27.15
N GLU A 906 -14.97 -45.84 -27.62
CA GLU A 906 -15.15 -47.19 -28.17
C GLU A 906 -14.34 -47.40 -29.48
N GLN A 907 -14.32 -46.42 -30.39
CA GLN A 907 -13.49 -46.44 -31.61
C GLN A 907 -12.02 -46.64 -31.23
N TYR A 908 -11.53 -45.86 -30.28
CA TYR A 908 -10.16 -45.89 -29.81
C TYR A 908 -9.79 -47.21 -29.09
N MET A 909 -10.69 -47.76 -28.27
CA MET A 909 -10.55 -49.11 -27.69
C MET A 909 -10.58 -50.23 -28.74
N HIS A 910 -11.18 -49.98 -29.90
CA HIS A 910 -11.10 -50.84 -31.09
C HIS A 910 -9.83 -50.60 -31.94
N GLY A 911 -8.93 -49.72 -31.50
CA GLY A 911 -7.65 -49.42 -32.16
C GLY A 911 -7.72 -48.35 -33.24
N ASP A 912 -8.86 -47.66 -33.42
CA ASP A 912 -8.98 -46.49 -34.28
C ASP A 912 -8.44 -45.26 -33.53
N LEU A 913 -7.13 -45.04 -33.66
CA LEU A 913 -6.38 -44.06 -32.85
C LEU A 913 -6.39 -42.65 -33.46
N ASN A 914 -6.87 -42.52 -34.70
CA ASN A 914 -7.04 -41.23 -35.38
C ASN A 914 -8.52 -40.79 -35.50
N LEU A 915 -9.48 -41.65 -35.12
CA LEU A 915 -10.93 -41.45 -35.23
C LEU A 915 -11.41 -41.23 -36.69
N ASP A 916 -10.82 -41.93 -37.66
CA ASP A 916 -11.24 -41.90 -39.06
C ASP A 916 -12.42 -42.83 -39.39
N GLY A 917 -12.81 -43.68 -38.43
CA GLY A 917 -13.88 -44.67 -38.56
C GLY A 917 -13.39 -46.05 -38.99
N THR A 918 -12.08 -46.25 -39.14
CA THR A 918 -11.48 -47.55 -39.48
C THR A 918 -10.11 -47.79 -38.82
N THR A 919 -9.98 -48.85 -38.03
CA THR A 919 -8.70 -49.28 -37.44
C THR A 919 -7.70 -49.70 -38.54
N ASN A 920 -6.76 -48.83 -38.92
CA ASN A 920 -5.96 -48.98 -40.14
C ASN A 920 -4.45 -48.69 -39.96
N PHE A 921 -3.70 -48.66 -41.08
CA PHE A 921 -2.25 -48.48 -41.06
C PHE A 921 -1.81 -47.12 -40.49
N SER A 922 -2.69 -46.12 -40.49
CA SER A 922 -2.50 -44.83 -39.83
C SER A 922 -2.40 -45.00 -38.32
N ASP A 923 -3.29 -45.80 -37.75
CA ASP A 923 -3.41 -46.04 -36.31
C ASP A 923 -2.29 -46.95 -35.81
N TRP A 924 -1.91 -47.94 -36.62
CA TRP A 924 -0.71 -48.74 -36.32
C TRP A 924 0.56 -47.90 -36.32
N TYR A 925 0.62 -46.84 -37.14
CA TYR A 925 1.71 -45.88 -37.09
C TYR A 925 1.68 -45.10 -35.77
N LEU A 926 0.51 -44.59 -35.35
CA LEU A 926 0.35 -43.90 -34.05
C LEU A 926 0.75 -44.78 -32.86
N LEU A 927 0.19 -46.00 -32.77
CA LEU A 927 0.52 -47.00 -31.75
C LEU A 927 2.04 -47.27 -31.68
N ARG A 928 2.67 -47.50 -32.85
CA ARG A 928 4.11 -47.81 -32.91
C ARG A 928 4.97 -46.62 -32.52
N GLU A 929 4.64 -45.40 -32.93
CA GLU A 929 5.46 -44.24 -32.56
C GLU A 929 5.39 -43.95 -31.06
N ALA A 930 4.23 -44.10 -30.43
CA ALA A 930 4.10 -43.98 -28.98
C ALA A 930 4.83 -45.11 -28.23
N TRP A 931 4.71 -46.36 -28.71
CA TRP A 931 5.46 -47.51 -28.18
C TRP A 931 6.97 -47.30 -28.22
N ASN A 932 7.47 -46.75 -29.33
CA ASN A 932 8.88 -46.39 -29.51
C ASN A 932 9.29 -45.25 -28.56
N ALA A 933 8.41 -44.27 -28.32
CA ALA A 933 8.66 -43.15 -27.41
C ALA A 933 8.80 -43.60 -25.94
N GLN A 934 8.02 -44.60 -25.52
CA GLN A 934 8.16 -45.26 -24.20
C GLN A 934 9.39 -46.18 -24.10
N GLY A 935 10.22 -46.28 -25.15
CA GLY A 935 11.42 -47.12 -25.16
C GLY A 935 11.15 -48.62 -25.32
N GLY A 936 9.94 -48.98 -25.77
CA GLY A 936 9.55 -50.37 -26.03
C GLY A 936 10.37 -51.03 -27.15
N VAL A 937 10.36 -52.37 -27.20
CA VAL A 937 11.01 -53.12 -28.29
C VAL A 937 10.21 -52.89 -29.58
N ALA A 938 10.78 -52.14 -30.52
CA ALA A 938 10.08 -51.57 -31.67
C ALA A 938 9.14 -52.55 -32.41
N LEU A 939 7.85 -52.21 -32.47
CA LEU A 939 6.83 -53.07 -33.08
C LEU A 939 7.05 -53.19 -34.59
N SER A 940 7.32 -54.42 -35.04
CA SER A 940 7.55 -54.73 -36.45
C SER A 940 6.22 -54.81 -37.22
N PHE A 941 6.19 -54.33 -38.48
CA PHE A 941 5.05 -54.57 -39.39
C PHE A 941 4.73 -56.06 -39.61
N SER A 942 5.65 -56.97 -39.30
CA SER A 942 5.40 -58.42 -39.25
C SER A 942 4.39 -58.85 -38.17
N ALA A 943 4.06 -58.00 -37.19
CA ALA A 943 2.96 -58.22 -36.26
C ALA A 943 1.60 -58.07 -36.96
N LEU A 944 1.39 -56.98 -37.72
CA LEU A 944 0.22 -56.83 -38.59
C LEU A 944 0.12 -57.95 -39.63
N ALA A 945 1.26 -58.42 -40.18
CA ALA A 945 1.30 -59.53 -41.12
C ALA A 945 1.00 -60.92 -40.48
N SER A 946 0.69 -60.97 -39.18
CA SER A 946 0.12 -62.16 -38.55
C SER A 946 -1.40 -62.26 -38.70
N ALA A 947 -2.09 -61.16 -39.05
CA ALA A 947 -3.33 -61.23 -39.82
C ALA A 947 -2.93 -61.71 -41.23
N VAL A 948 -3.29 -62.95 -41.55
CA VAL A 948 -2.50 -63.75 -42.50
C VAL A 948 -2.69 -63.26 -43.94
N GLN A 949 -1.61 -62.87 -44.62
CA GLN A 949 -1.73 -62.41 -46.01
C GLN A 949 -2.35 -63.49 -46.91
N GLY A 950 -3.40 -63.12 -47.64
CA GLY A 950 -4.15 -64.04 -48.49
C GLY A 950 -5.35 -64.71 -47.80
N ASP A 951 -5.51 -64.56 -46.50
CA ASP A 951 -6.80 -64.71 -45.82
C ASP A 951 -7.65 -63.51 -46.27
N PHE A 952 -8.59 -63.77 -47.16
CA PHE A 952 -9.46 -62.77 -47.79
C PHE A 952 -10.86 -62.82 -47.19
N ASN A 953 -11.27 -63.95 -46.58
CA ASN A 953 -12.54 -64.08 -45.89
C ASN A 953 -12.46 -63.70 -44.38
N ASN A 954 -11.25 -63.58 -43.83
CA ASN A 954 -10.91 -63.31 -42.44
C ASN A 954 -11.36 -64.42 -41.46
N ASP A 955 -11.34 -65.70 -41.87
CA ASP A 955 -11.66 -66.84 -41.00
C ASP A 955 -10.46 -67.40 -40.21
N GLY A 956 -9.26 -66.86 -40.45
CA GLY A 956 -8.02 -67.23 -39.81
C GLY A 956 -7.22 -68.31 -40.55
N ASN A 957 -7.64 -68.73 -41.75
CA ASN A 957 -6.99 -69.78 -42.54
C ASN A 957 -6.88 -69.37 -44.01
N VAL A 958 -5.67 -69.34 -44.57
CA VAL A 958 -5.47 -69.13 -46.02
C VAL A 958 -5.80 -70.43 -46.75
N ASP A 959 -7.04 -70.54 -47.21
CA ASP A 959 -7.73 -71.79 -47.55
C ASP A 959 -8.28 -71.74 -49.00
N GLN A 960 -9.07 -72.74 -49.39
CA GLN A 960 -9.79 -72.78 -50.65
C GLN A 960 -10.96 -71.77 -50.72
N ALA A 961 -11.44 -71.27 -49.58
CA ALA A 961 -12.46 -70.24 -49.45
C ALA A 961 -11.98 -68.87 -49.97
N ASP A 962 -10.77 -68.44 -49.61
CA ASP A 962 -10.20 -67.15 -50.03
C ASP A 962 -9.97 -67.08 -51.53
N TYR A 963 -9.45 -68.16 -52.12
CA TYR A 963 -9.38 -68.29 -53.57
C TYR A 963 -10.76 -68.17 -54.24
N SER A 964 -11.82 -68.63 -53.57
CA SER A 964 -13.17 -68.48 -54.10
C SER A 964 -13.62 -67.02 -54.04
N LEU A 965 -13.33 -66.30 -52.95
CA LEU A 965 -13.63 -64.87 -52.82
C LEU A 965 -12.80 -63.99 -53.77
N TRP A 966 -11.52 -64.31 -53.97
CA TRP A 966 -10.65 -63.72 -54.99
C TRP A 966 -11.19 -63.97 -56.39
N LYS A 967 -11.51 -65.23 -56.72
CA LYS A 967 -11.99 -65.61 -58.05
C LYS A 967 -13.35 -64.97 -58.39
N ASP A 968 -14.22 -64.81 -57.39
CA ASP A 968 -15.51 -64.13 -57.53
C ASP A 968 -15.38 -62.58 -57.38
N SER A 969 -14.15 -62.09 -57.20
CA SER A 969 -13.78 -60.67 -57.19
C SER A 969 -12.82 -60.24 -58.30
N PHE A 970 -12.25 -61.19 -59.05
CA PHE A 970 -11.27 -60.95 -60.10
C PHE A 970 -11.78 -59.97 -61.17
N GLY A 971 -11.02 -58.92 -61.42
CA GLY A 971 -11.37 -57.82 -62.32
C GLY A 971 -12.26 -56.74 -61.72
N LYS A 972 -12.54 -56.75 -60.41
CA LYS A 972 -13.08 -55.59 -59.69
C LYS A 972 -11.96 -54.57 -59.43
N THR A 973 -12.31 -53.28 -59.50
CA THR A 973 -11.43 -52.15 -59.18
C THR A 973 -12.10 -51.22 -58.18
N SER A 974 -11.38 -50.81 -57.15
CA SER A 974 -11.71 -49.69 -56.25
C SER A 974 -10.73 -48.54 -56.49
N ASP A 975 -11.15 -47.30 -56.25
CA ASP A 975 -10.24 -46.14 -56.23
C ASP A 975 -9.97 -45.76 -54.76
N PRO A 976 -8.80 -46.10 -54.20
CA PRO A 976 -8.48 -45.76 -52.81
C PRO A 976 -8.34 -44.26 -52.58
N SER A 977 -8.13 -43.47 -53.63
CA SER A 977 -7.97 -42.00 -53.53
C SER A 977 -9.29 -41.24 -53.43
N SER A 978 -10.44 -41.94 -53.55
CA SER A 978 -11.77 -41.35 -53.50
C SER A 978 -12.65 -41.86 -52.33
N GLY A 979 -12.06 -42.45 -51.29
CA GLY A 979 -12.80 -42.95 -50.11
C GLY A 979 -13.73 -44.13 -50.39
N GLY A 980 -13.43 -44.95 -51.41
CA GLY A 980 -14.16 -46.19 -51.69
C GLY A 980 -13.62 -47.36 -50.87
N SER A 981 -14.51 -48.20 -50.32
CA SER A 981 -14.14 -49.38 -49.53
C SER A 981 -13.17 -50.30 -50.28
N PHE A 982 -12.10 -50.72 -49.60
CA PHE A 982 -11.13 -51.67 -50.14
C PHE A 982 -11.79 -53.01 -50.50
N LEU A 983 -11.31 -53.64 -51.58
CA LEU A 983 -11.79 -54.94 -52.02
C LEU A 983 -11.15 -56.05 -51.19
N ALA A 984 -11.96 -56.88 -50.51
CA ALA A 984 -11.48 -57.91 -49.57
C ALA A 984 -10.49 -58.97 -50.14
N ALA A 985 -10.35 -59.05 -51.47
CA ALA A 985 -9.40 -59.93 -52.13
C ALA A 985 -8.32 -59.19 -52.96
N ASP A 986 -8.17 -57.88 -52.74
CA ASP A 986 -7.01 -57.09 -53.14
C ASP A 986 -5.92 -57.30 -52.08
N GLY A 987 -4.99 -58.20 -52.40
CA GLY A 987 -3.94 -58.68 -51.51
C GLY A 987 -2.60 -57.96 -51.68
N ASN A 988 -2.41 -57.26 -52.80
CA ASN A 988 -1.26 -56.37 -53.01
C ASN A 988 -1.58 -54.89 -52.68
N LEU A 989 -2.87 -54.54 -52.58
CA LEU A 989 -3.42 -53.21 -52.29
C LEU A 989 -3.14 -52.18 -53.39
N ASP A 990 -3.14 -52.61 -54.67
CA ASP A 990 -3.02 -51.71 -55.83
C ASP A 990 -4.37 -51.14 -56.35
N GLY A 991 -5.48 -51.59 -55.77
CA GLY A 991 -6.84 -51.18 -56.11
C GLY A 991 -7.53 -52.10 -57.14
N THR A 992 -6.85 -53.13 -57.65
CA THR A 992 -7.37 -54.05 -58.69
C THR A 992 -7.20 -55.51 -58.29
N VAL A 993 -8.31 -56.26 -58.14
CA VAL A 993 -8.23 -57.71 -57.85
C VAL A 993 -7.80 -58.48 -59.10
N ASP A 994 -6.54 -58.91 -59.13
CA ASP A 994 -5.75 -59.29 -60.30
C ASP A 994 -4.98 -60.63 -60.04
N LEU A 995 -4.07 -61.03 -60.95
CA LEU A 995 -3.18 -62.18 -60.80
C LEU A 995 -2.02 -61.93 -59.82
N ALA A 996 -1.78 -60.68 -59.42
CA ALA A 996 -0.93 -60.31 -58.30
C ALA A 996 -1.50 -60.84 -56.97
N ASP A 997 -2.80 -60.68 -56.72
CA ASP A 997 -3.45 -61.11 -55.47
C ASP A 997 -3.61 -62.63 -55.41
N TYR A 998 -3.86 -63.25 -56.55
CA TYR A 998 -3.72 -64.71 -56.69
C TYR A 998 -2.32 -65.18 -56.28
N THR A 999 -1.29 -64.39 -56.59
CA THR A 999 0.09 -64.68 -56.18
C THR A 999 0.31 -64.43 -54.69
N VAL A 1000 -0.36 -63.46 -54.07
CA VAL A 1000 -0.38 -63.30 -52.61
C VAL A 1000 -1.03 -64.51 -51.95
N TRP A 1001 -2.30 -64.83 -52.26
CA TRP A 1001 -3.00 -66.01 -51.72
C TRP A 1001 -2.22 -67.31 -51.92
N ARG A 1002 -1.80 -67.60 -53.16
CA ARG A 1002 -1.12 -68.87 -53.49
C ARG A 1002 0.22 -69.02 -52.78
N ASN A 1003 0.90 -67.93 -52.45
CA ASN A 1003 2.17 -67.98 -51.71
C ASN A 1003 1.97 -68.25 -50.20
N HIS A 1004 0.77 -68.01 -49.67
CA HIS A 1004 0.44 -68.18 -48.25
C HIS A 1004 -0.55 -69.35 -47.99
N LEU A 1005 -1.14 -69.95 -49.02
CA LEU A 1005 -2.04 -71.11 -48.96
C LEU A 1005 -1.56 -72.20 -48.00
N GLY A 1006 -2.39 -72.51 -47.00
CA GLY A 1006 -2.11 -73.47 -45.94
C GLY A 1006 -1.46 -72.86 -44.68
N GLN A 1007 -1.30 -71.54 -44.61
CA GLN A 1007 -1.04 -70.83 -43.36
C GLN A 1007 -2.35 -70.60 -42.60
N SER A 1008 -2.31 -70.62 -41.27
CA SER A 1008 -3.46 -70.35 -40.41
C SER A 1008 -3.01 -69.72 -39.09
N PHE A 1009 -3.84 -68.83 -38.56
CA PHE A 1009 -3.64 -68.18 -37.26
C PHE A 1009 -3.81 -69.17 -36.11
N SER A 1010 -3.00 -69.03 -35.06
CA SER A 1010 -3.00 -69.96 -33.91
C SER A 1010 -2.68 -69.23 -32.60
N PRO A 1011 -3.69 -68.78 -31.85
CA PRO A 1011 -3.47 -68.02 -30.61
C PRO A 1011 -3.14 -68.93 -29.42
N ALA A 1012 -1.86 -69.28 -29.25
CA ALA A 1012 -1.28 -69.70 -27.96
C ALA A 1012 0.26 -69.83 -28.02
N ALA A 1013 0.98 -68.97 -27.30
CA ALA A 1013 2.42 -69.14 -27.00
C ALA A 1013 2.81 -68.44 -25.68
N GLU A 1014 2.13 -68.75 -24.59
CA GLU A 1014 2.47 -68.21 -23.27
C GLU A 1014 3.82 -68.77 -22.77
N ALA A 1015 4.79 -67.86 -22.60
CA ALA A 1015 6.08 -67.98 -21.90
C ALA A 1015 6.75 -69.37 -21.75
N GLN A 1016 7.80 -69.64 -22.55
CA GLN A 1016 8.92 -70.49 -22.12
C GLN A 1016 10.29 -69.94 -22.55
N VAL A 1017 11.23 -69.91 -21.59
CA VAL A 1017 12.63 -69.52 -21.79
C VAL A 1017 13.50 -70.74 -22.12
N SER A 1018 14.31 -70.63 -23.17
CA SER A 1018 15.59 -71.35 -23.28
C SER A 1018 16.52 -70.53 -24.21
N SER A 1019 17.64 -69.96 -23.76
CA SER A 1019 18.87 -70.56 -23.20
C SER A 1019 19.72 -71.31 -24.22
N GLU A 1020 20.69 -70.61 -24.84
CA GLU A 1020 22.10 -71.05 -25.08
C GLU A 1020 22.79 -70.30 -26.26
N VAL A 1021 23.00 -68.97 -26.17
CA VAL A 1021 24.12 -68.29 -26.89
C VAL A 1021 24.75 -67.15 -26.07
N VAL A 1022 25.21 -67.42 -24.84
CA VAL A 1022 26.31 -66.66 -24.21
C VAL A 1022 27.19 -67.63 -23.42
N ALA A 1023 28.44 -67.80 -23.82
CA ALA A 1023 29.40 -68.69 -23.18
C ALA A 1023 30.85 -68.14 -23.21
N ALA A 1024 31.02 -66.92 -22.69
CA ALA A 1024 32.30 -66.24 -22.45
C ALA A 1024 32.02 -65.03 -21.52
N VAL A 1025 32.69 -64.77 -20.39
CA VAL A 1025 33.81 -65.44 -19.69
C VAL A 1025 33.49 -65.51 -18.18
N THR A 1026 34.14 -66.43 -17.45
CA THR A 1026 33.93 -66.74 -16.02
C THR A 1026 34.55 -65.74 -15.02
N GLU A 1027 33.82 -65.46 -13.92
CA GLU A 1027 34.15 -65.66 -12.48
C GLU A 1027 35.65 -65.70 -12.02
N PRO A 1028 36.03 -65.28 -10.78
CA PRO A 1028 35.18 -65.35 -9.57
C PRO A 1028 35.28 -64.27 -8.44
N ALA A 1029 34.17 -64.17 -7.68
CA ALA A 1029 34.03 -64.17 -6.21
C ALA A 1029 34.59 -63.09 -5.22
N ASP A 1030 33.86 -63.04 -4.09
CA ASP A 1030 34.23 -62.77 -2.68
C ASP A 1030 34.07 -61.35 -2.08
N THR A 1031 34.25 -61.23 -0.75
CA THR A 1031 33.42 -60.40 0.13
C THR A 1031 34.17 -59.52 1.16
N SER A 1032 33.71 -58.27 1.29
CA SER A 1032 33.75 -57.40 2.50
C SER A 1032 35.06 -56.72 2.99
N THR A 1033 34.83 -55.65 3.78
CA THR A 1033 35.70 -54.86 4.69
C THR A 1033 36.79 -53.88 4.17
N GLU A 1034 36.53 -52.60 4.50
CA GLU A 1034 37.41 -51.54 5.07
C GLU A 1034 38.72 -51.03 4.40
N SER A 1035 38.68 -49.72 4.06
CA SER A 1035 39.58 -48.63 4.52
C SER A 1035 41.12 -48.70 4.34
N THR A 1036 41.71 -47.67 3.67
CA THR A 1036 42.72 -46.74 4.28
C THR A 1036 43.22 -45.59 3.37
N THR A 1037 43.14 -44.35 3.87
CA THR A 1037 44.04 -43.16 3.76
C THR A 1037 44.82 -42.78 2.46
N ALA A 1038 44.49 -41.59 1.89
CA ALA A 1038 45.31 -40.35 1.71
C ALA A 1038 46.80 -40.40 1.19
N PRO A 1039 47.29 -39.45 0.34
CA PRO A 1039 47.48 -38.03 0.76
C PRO A 1039 47.46 -36.86 -0.30
N ILE A 1040 46.87 -35.73 0.12
CA ILE A 1040 47.29 -34.30 0.00
C ILE A 1040 47.99 -33.77 -1.29
N MET A 1041 47.25 -32.96 -2.08
CA MET A 1041 47.55 -31.54 -2.47
C MET A 1041 46.54 -31.03 -3.55
N GLY A 1042 46.12 -29.76 -3.64
CA GLY A 1042 46.12 -28.68 -2.64
C GLY A 1042 46.47 -27.25 -3.11
N SER A 1043 45.52 -26.45 -3.63
CA SER A 1043 45.61 -24.97 -3.68
C SER A 1043 44.24 -24.26 -3.68
N SER A 1044 44.18 -23.05 -3.10
CA SER A 1044 43.04 -22.11 -2.93
C SER A 1044 42.49 -21.55 -4.26
N SER A 1045 41.31 -20.89 -4.34
CA SER A 1045 40.74 -19.85 -3.44
C SER A 1045 39.20 -19.71 -3.42
N ASP A 1046 38.71 -18.83 -2.56
CA ASP A 1046 37.32 -18.62 -2.16
C ASP A 1046 36.38 -17.99 -3.22
N ALA A 1047 35.11 -18.42 -3.18
CA ALA A 1047 33.94 -17.55 -3.10
C ALA A 1047 32.75 -18.37 -2.58
N SER A 1048 31.98 -17.85 -1.61
CA SER A 1048 30.79 -18.50 -1.07
C SER A 1048 29.59 -17.55 -1.13
N ASP A 1049 28.53 -17.95 -1.82
CA ASP A 1049 27.28 -17.20 -1.90
C ASP A 1049 26.14 -18.02 -1.30
N GLU A 1050 25.52 -17.49 -0.25
CA GLU A 1050 24.32 -18.04 0.41
C GLU A 1050 23.43 -16.87 0.87
N ARG A 1051 22.61 -16.32 -0.03
CA ARG A 1051 21.51 -15.42 0.34
C ARG A 1051 20.20 -16.18 0.53
N LEU A 1052 20.01 -16.70 1.73
CA LEU A 1052 18.72 -17.24 2.18
C LEU A 1052 17.70 -16.11 2.37
N GLY A 1053 16.69 -16.03 1.50
CA GLY A 1053 15.49 -15.23 1.73
C GLY A 1053 14.76 -15.67 3.02
N ARG A 1054 14.16 -14.73 3.74
CA ARG A 1054 13.45 -15.00 5.01
C ARG A 1054 12.12 -14.25 5.08
N SER A 1055 11.03 -14.96 4.82
CA SER A 1055 9.67 -14.54 5.14
C SER A 1055 9.50 -14.26 6.63
N TRP A 1056 8.88 -13.14 7.01
CA TRP A 1056 8.61 -12.79 8.41
C TRP A 1056 7.25 -12.10 8.63
N PHE A 1057 6.17 -12.88 8.66
CA PHE A 1057 5.03 -12.63 9.54
C PHE A 1057 4.39 -13.96 9.95
N SER A 1058 4.46 -14.32 11.25
CA SER A 1058 3.73 -15.49 11.77
C SER A 1058 3.61 -15.49 13.30
N SER A 1059 2.38 -15.49 13.83
CA SER A 1059 2.02 -15.94 15.18
C SER A 1059 0.48 -15.94 15.33
N THR A 1060 -0.24 -17.02 15.67
CA THR A 1060 0.17 -18.37 16.11
C THR A 1060 -0.83 -19.48 15.73
N GLY A 1061 -0.32 -20.60 15.20
CA GLY A 1061 -0.91 -21.96 15.32
C GLY A 1061 -2.15 -22.25 14.44
N ASN A 1062 -2.25 -23.38 13.73
CA ASN A 1062 -1.57 -24.68 13.89
C ASN A 1062 -1.38 -25.33 12.49
N PRO A 1063 -0.29 -26.06 12.19
CA PRO A 1063 0.00 -26.46 10.82
C PRO A 1063 -0.83 -27.65 10.33
N VAL A 1064 -1.51 -27.49 9.19
CA VAL A 1064 -2.02 -28.61 8.38
C VAL A 1064 -1.13 -28.72 7.14
N SER A 1065 -0.34 -29.79 7.07
CA SER A 1065 0.54 -30.03 5.92
C SER A 1065 -0.21 -30.79 4.81
N ARG A 1066 -0.50 -30.13 3.68
CA ARG A 1066 -0.72 -30.83 2.41
C ARG A 1066 0.62 -30.94 1.65
N ALA A 1067 0.93 -32.16 1.25
CA ALA A 1067 1.94 -32.47 0.23
C ALA A 1067 1.20 -32.74 -1.09
N PRO A 1068 1.84 -32.64 -2.27
CA PRO A 1068 1.17 -32.81 -3.55
C PRO A 1068 0.54 -34.20 -3.73
N ASN A 1069 -0.52 -34.25 -4.55
CA ASN A 1069 -1.32 -35.45 -4.77
C ASN A 1069 -0.49 -36.58 -5.40
N LEU A 1070 -0.52 -37.75 -4.75
CA LEU A 1070 -0.23 -39.05 -5.35
C LEU A 1070 -1.26 -40.04 -4.79
N GLY A 1071 -2.01 -40.69 -5.67
CA GLY A 1071 -3.22 -41.45 -5.32
C GLY A 1071 -2.98 -42.68 -4.45
N ARG A 1072 -4.02 -43.13 -3.74
CA ARG A 1072 -4.03 -44.45 -3.07
C ARG A 1072 -5.43 -45.05 -2.95
N THR A 1073 -5.53 -46.27 -3.47
CA THR A 1073 -6.75 -47.10 -3.56
C THR A 1073 -7.32 -47.47 -2.18
N TYR A 1074 -8.65 -47.50 -2.08
CA TYR A 1074 -9.35 -48.12 -0.95
C TYR A 1074 -9.34 -49.65 -1.06
N VAL A 1075 -9.14 -50.36 0.07
CA VAL A 1075 -9.33 -51.81 0.19
C VAL A 1075 -10.32 -52.09 1.30
N THR A 1076 -11.35 -52.89 1.00
CA THR A 1076 -12.47 -53.18 1.91
C THR A 1076 -12.19 -54.37 2.83
N ALA A 1077 -12.84 -54.40 4.00
CA ALA A 1077 -12.88 -55.56 4.88
C ALA A 1077 -14.25 -55.69 5.59
N ASN A 1078 -14.89 -56.86 5.45
CA ASN A 1078 -16.24 -57.17 5.93
C ASN A 1078 -16.25 -57.82 7.33
N SER A 1079 -17.22 -57.46 8.21
CA SER A 1079 -17.82 -58.42 9.18
C SER A 1079 -19.10 -57.94 9.91
N SER A 1080 -20.27 -58.09 9.26
CA SER A 1080 -21.51 -58.71 9.81
C SER A 1080 -22.06 -58.41 11.25
N PHE A 1081 -23.22 -57.73 11.30
CA PHE A 1081 -24.50 -58.11 11.99
C PHE A 1081 -24.60 -58.29 13.55
N PRO A 1082 -25.81 -58.27 14.19
CA PRO A 1082 -27.11 -57.63 13.84
C PRO A 1082 -27.95 -57.00 15.02
N THR A 1083 -28.94 -56.13 14.70
CA THR A 1083 -30.28 -55.89 15.39
C THR A 1083 -30.38 -55.51 16.90
N ALA A 1084 -31.41 -54.80 17.44
CA ALA A 1084 -32.47 -53.90 16.93
C ALA A 1084 -33.32 -53.31 18.10
N THR A 1085 -34.07 -52.21 17.88
CA THR A 1085 -35.25 -51.69 18.67
C THR A 1085 -35.03 -51.22 20.15
N THR A 1086 -35.80 -50.33 20.82
CA THR A 1086 -37.12 -49.67 20.55
C THR A 1086 -37.31 -48.36 21.36
N GLU A 1087 -38.18 -47.46 20.84
CA GLU A 1087 -39.13 -46.51 21.51
C GLU A 1087 -38.86 -45.69 22.81
N HIS A 1088 -39.07 -44.37 22.68
CA HIS A 1088 -39.92 -43.44 23.47
C HIS A 1088 -39.85 -43.29 25.02
N SER A 1089 -39.50 -42.06 25.41
CA SER A 1089 -40.24 -41.14 26.33
C SER A 1089 -39.95 -41.03 27.85
N LEU A 1090 -39.74 -39.76 28.25
CA LEU A 1090 -40.22 -39.02 29.44
C LEU A 1090 -39.83 -39.36 30.91
N LEU A 1091 -39.45 -38.27 31.59
CA LEU A 1091 -39.63 -37.90 33.01
C LEU A 1091 -38.65 -38.36 34.12
N ASP A 1092 -38.04 -37.34 34.72
CA ASP A 1092 -37.84 -37.06 36.15
C ASP A 1092 -37.07 -38.00 37.09
N THR A 1093 -35.88 -37.50 37.47
CA THR A 1093 -35.33 -37.43 38.84
C THR A 1093 -35.35 -38.68 39.75
N LEU A 1094 -34.15 -39.14 40.15
CA LEU A 1094 -33.72 -38.90 41.54
C LEU A 1094 -32.20 -38.84 41.72
N ARG A 1095 -31.79 -38.11 42.76
CA ARG A 1095 -30.41 -37.76 43.14
C ARG A 1095 -29.69 -38.90 43.90
N VAL A 1096 -28.36 -38.96 43.77
CA VAL A 1096 -27.43 -39.15 44.91
C VAL A 1096 -26.23 -38.20 44.75
N SER A 1097 -25.72 -37.69 45.89
CA SER A 1097 -24.60 -36.74 46.07
C SER A 1097 -23.22 -37.26 45.58
N THR A 1098 -22.16 -36.46 45.44
CA THR A 1098 -21.66 -35.25 46.15
C THR A 1098 -21.01 -34.28 45.14
N GLN A 1099 -21.19 -32.96 45.15
CA GLN A 1099 -21.12 -31.91 46.19
C GLN A 1099 -19.69 -31.66 46.74
N LEU A 1100 -19.08 -30.57 46.27
CA LEU A 1100 -17.93 -29.91 46.88
C LEU A 1100 -18.39 -28.66 47.64
N SER A 1101 -17.72 -28.33 48.73
CA SER A 1101 -17.94 -27.13 49.55
C SER A 1101 -16.63 -26.75 50.24
N ALA A 1102 -16.30 -25.45 50.27
CA ALA A 1102 -15.15 -24.92 50.99
C ALA A 1102 -15.58 -23.71 51.83
N GLU A 1103 -15.52 -23.86 53.15
CA GLU A 1103 -15.68 -22.80 54.15
C GLU A 1103 -14.67 -23.01 55.30
N ASP A 1104 -14.66 -22.06 56.23
CA ASP A 1104 -13.87 -21.95 57.46
C ASP A 1104 -12.39 -21.53 57.37
N ALA A 1105 -11.90 -20.55 58.15
CA ALA A 1105 -12.61 -19.53 58.93
C ALA A 1105 -11.68 -18.38 59.41
N PHE A 1106 -12.31 -17.23 59.73
CA PHE A 1106 -11.92 -16.15 60.68
C PHE A 1106 -11.67 -14.72 60.13
N ALA A 1107 -12.42 -13.78 60.73
CA ALA A 1107 -12.35 -12.31 60.58
C ALA A 1107 -11.72 -11.66 61.86
N PRO A 1108 -11.66 -10.32 62.05
CA PRO A 1108 -12.80 -9.35 62.05
C PRO A 1108 -12.68 -8.24 60.97
N ALA A 1109 -13.76 -7.74 60.36
CA ALA A 1109 -14.76 -6.75 60.86
C ALA A 1109 -14.18 -5.33 61.05
N ASN A 1110 -14.83 -4.21 60.65
CA ASN A 1110 -16.23 -3.95 60.27
C ASN A 1110 -16.29 -2.75 59.26
N PHE A 1111 -17.40 -2.18 58.73
CA PHE A 1111 -18.83 -2.26 59.13
C PHE A 1111 -19.82 -2.20 57.91
N SER A 1112 -20.32 -1.02 57.52
CA SER A 1112 -21.39 -0.75 56.51
C SER A 1112 -21.38 0.76 56.13
N SER A 1113 -22.28 1.44 55.40
CA SER A 1113 -23.63 1.25 54.78
C SER A 1113 -23.97 2.56 54.00
N ASP A 1114 -24.92 2.70 53.06
CA ASP A 1114 -25.73 1.81 52.18
C ASP A 1114 -26.61 2.70 51.25
N ALA A 1115 -27.19 2.16 50.15
CA ALA A 1115 -28.29 2.70 49.31
C ALA A 1115 -28.07 4.02 48.51
N SER A 1116 -28.83 4.40 47.46
CA SER A 1116 -29.58 3.64 46.42
C SER A 1116 -30.18 4.56 45.31
N LEU A 1117 -30.31 4.06 44.08
CA LEU A 1117 -31.41 4.29 43.09
C LEU A 1117 -31.81 5.72 42.60
N ARG A 1118 -31.83 5.88 41.25
CA ARG A 1118 -32.80 6.62 40.36
C ARG A 1118 -32.10 7.53 39.32
N THR A 1119 -32.50 7.69 38.06
CA THR A 1119 -33.20 6.92 37.00
C THR A 1119 -33.49 7.90 35.85
N ARG A 1120 -33.15 7.51 34.61
CA ARG A 1120 -33.84 7.80 33.33
C ARG A 1120 -33.88 9.22 32.68
N ASN A 1121 -33.50 9.19 31.40
CA ASN A 1121 -34.17 9.73 30.20
C ASN A 1121 -34.02 11.21 29.77
N GLU A 1122 -33.49 11.34 28.54
CA GLU A 1122 -34.04 12.11 27.38
C GLU A 1122 -34.34 13.61 27.52
N GLU A 1123 -33.65 14.42 26.70
CA GLU A 1123 -34.24 14.98 25.47
C GLU A 1123 -33.17 15.43 24.45
N ILE A 1124 -33.57 15.67 23.19
CA ILE A 1124 -32.70 15.98 22.05
C ILE A 1124 -32.80 17.47 21.69
N THR A 1125 -31.72 18.07 21.18
CA THR A 1125 -31.84 19.24 20.28
C THR A 1125 -30.65 19.29 19.31
N LEU A 1126 -30.93 19.42 18.01
CA LEU A 1126 -29.94 19.77 16.98
C LEU A 1126 -29.95 21.29 16.78
N GLU A 1127 -28.80 21.89 16.46
CA GLU A 1127 -28.63 22.77 15.28
C GLU A 1127 -27.17 23.24 15.09
N ALA A 1128 -26.89 23.78 13.89
CA ALA A 1128 -25.69 24.52 13.44
C ALA A 1128 -24.41 23.75 13.00
N ALA A 1129 -24.25 23.64 11.67
CA ALA A 1129 -23.02 23.69 10.83
C ALA A 1129 -21.78 22.83 11.21
N ARG A 1130 -21.16 22.02 10.34
CA ARG A 1130 -20.91 22.05 8.87
C ARG A 1130 -19.95 23.16 8.42
N ASP A 1131 -18.64 22.84 8.36
CA ASP A 1131 -17.81 22.97 7.15
C ASP A 1131 -16.34 22.50 7.35
N LEU A 1132 -15.77 21.96 6.27
CA LEU A 1132 -14.33 21.75 5.94
C LEU A 1132 -13.47 20.65 6.63
N ALA A 1133 -12.49 20.21 5.82
CA ALA A 1133 -11.31 19.36 6.07
C ALA A 1133 -11.53 17.86 6.40
N PHE A 1134 -11.06 17.00 5.46
CA PHE A 1134 -10.56 15.66 5.79
C PHE A 1134 -9.24 15.82 6.55
N ASP A 1135 -9.02 15.03 7.62
CA ASP A 1135 -7.66 14.83 8.13
C ASP A 1135 -7.49 13.47 8.85
N GLN A 1136 -6.23 13.08 9.03
CA GLN A 1136 -5.75 11.72 9.24
C GLN A 1136 -6.01 11.15 10.66
N TYR A 1137 -6.29 9.84 10.75
CA TYR A 1137 -6.32 9.09 12.01
C TYR A 1137 -5.03 8.28 12.23
N PRO A 1138 -4.13 8.68 13.15
CA PRO A 1138 -2.95 7.89 13.48
C PRO A 1138 -3.30 6.69 14.39
N MET A 1139 -3.14 5.46 13.90
CA MET A 1139 -3.31 4.25 14.71
C MET A 1139 -2.15 4.05 15.69
N GLN A 1140 -2.28 4.56 16.92
CA GLN A 1140 -1.46 4.09 18.03
C GLN A 1140 -1.84 2.64 18.40
N ARG A 1141 -0.89 1.69 18.27
CA ARG A 1141 -0.91 0.44 19.04
C ARG A 1141 0.42 0.23 19.75
N SER A 1142 0.34 0.10 21.07
CA SER A 1142 1.48 0.16 21.98
C SER A 1142 2.20 -1.18 22.11
N TRP A 1143 3.52 -1.17 21.91
CA TRP A 1143 4.42 -2.25 22.29
C TRP A 1143 5.23 -1.86 23.53
N GLY A 1144 5.09 -2.64 24.61
CA GLY A 1144 5.59 -2.28 25.93
C GLY A 1144 7.09 -2.48 26.12
N LEU A 1145 7.79 -1.41 26.54
CA LEU A 1145 9.18 -1.43 26.98
C LEU A 1145 9.47 -2.50 28.06
N ARG A 1146 10.46 -3.35 27.80
CA ARG A 1146 11.34 -3.91 28.86
C ARG A 1146 12.79 -3.96 28.39
N ALA A 1147 13.60 -3.05 28.94
CA ALA A 1147 15.03 -2.94 28.67
C ALA A 1147 15.89 -3.72 29.71
N ALA A 1148 17.21 -3.59 29.55
CA ALA A 1148 18.30 -4.08 30.41
C ALA A 1148 18.67 -5.58 30.29
N GLY A 1149 19.80 -5.84 29.63
CA GLY A 1149 20.46 -7.16 29.60
C GLY A 1149 21.42 -7.38 30.78
N ALA A 1150 21.83 -8.64 30.98
CA ALA A 1150 22.82 -9.04 31.98
C ALA A 1150 23.96 -9.87 31.36
N ARG A 1151 25.17 -9.69 31.90
CA ARG A 1151 26.43 -10.16 31.30
C ARG A 1151 26.64 -11.67 31.37
N THR A 1152 27.47 -12.18 30.46
CA THR A 1152 27.95 -13.56 30.39
C THR A 1152 28.59 -14.04 31.69
N MET A 1153 28.16 -15.20 32.20
CA MET A 1153 28.99 -16.01 33.08
C MET A 1153 28.66 -17.50 32.92
N ARG A 1154 29.63 -18.30 32.43
CA ARG A 1154 29.60 -19.77 32.56
C ARG A 1154 30.23 -20.16 33.89
N ILE A 1155 29.61 -21.09 34.62
CA ILE A 1155 30.29 -22.16 35.38
C ILE A 1155 29.25 -23.25 35.70
N THR A 1156 29.72 -24.50 35.67
CA THR A 1156 28.94 -25.74 35.84
C THR A 1156 28.67 -26.06 37.31
N VAL A 1157 27.70 -26.95 37.60
CA VAL A 1157 27.93 -28.25 38.31
C VAL A 1157 26.61 -29.01 38.52
N ALA A 1158 26.69 -30.34 38.35
CA ALA A 1158 25.71 -31.39 38.71
C ALA A 1158 24.32 -31.29 38.05
#